data_AF-A0AAW0LLW0-F1
#
_entry.id   AF-A0AAW0LLW0-F1
#
_cell.length_a   1.000
_cell.length_b   1.000
_cell.length_c   1.000
_cell.angle_alpha   90.00
_cell.angle_beta   90.00
_cell.angle_gamma   90.00
#
_symmetry.space_group_name_H-M   'P 1'
#
loop_
_entity.id
_entity.type
_entity.pdbx_description
1 polymer ?
#
loop_
_entity_poly.entity_id
_entity_poly.type
_entity_poly.pdbx_seq_one_letter_code
_entity_poly.pdbx_strand_id
1 'polypeptide(L)'
;MGGRLYLEKCGEPGLQRAGECFSLAGCYELAANVYARGNFFSECLKVCTKGKLFDNGFEYIKYWKNHAKMDFGVATRAREIDKIEQEFLEGCALHHHVLKDNRAMMKFVKAFQSIDLMRKFLKSLNCLDELLLLEEESGNFLEAANIAELRGEILLEADLLGKAGNFKKASMLCLFYVLYNSLWSPGSKGWPLKQFAQKQEILAKAKSFAKNESNDYYLVVCREADILSSEQSNLSITKKYLNASQRHNSVGGETIAARKILDAHLQSNSSKYVWQDYVVFDLTKHSEQMISRDQISVETLVYFWNFWKDKIVNILKYLKCLDIQDDNEYRSYGDFCLNYLGVRKQFYNLNAIYVLLNPDADWVRELDSRLLQRNGNVIYINVHHFVSAARNYWCSELLRAGMKVLDNLQALYNFSLKNSLSMFCQSRSLTYIYEVAKFLSESEYRNHSYYNNKTLQRFVELSTKSFFGYIFPLDWRKSLAENMFSLRESEVSRNLLEQVIIENISLKGKLTYGQIGRVVVITLGLGKINNDLYKEILKRFDGTCGNQPWKTFIQVLSGNMGPEFPQGTLTDNNCESPRELCVVLKLQEALMDTYNANWREVDYISPGCFLYLIERLLILASYFKGYFITSKSSFAEWFIYQDADTNLNSTAGIGSCHVIFKFIVNVAQQLLFNKKDTMDWIRKSNVNVKDYYPLLVLRLVSIICLVHLNSGEFLEFVFSLLCRSYITEQLPWEFYDVIRRKRKHINVNVLAEAFKKIHNPLVIVSLGGNCSRFLCPDAIFVDMRVKQCREDMLKVLFPETVKASQGQTETVEVEATNSGNEVLSSGTYDQDSCKTAPSNLAVVADQGDLNNINGSKLRVNYFQEIFEDLKLLECGKDPRSFLSNVQIMKVNLEKSIHLVSTVKSECLQNTIDNVDENLLEEVDSMVDELAQLSAALDVSEPELGNNMSTIRELCKRLLSRRPNLEPILSKLFFQQGTNLVVETSGNISNEQQCDVKDSDSKAKENSSADVASVSNSKNRRETENKGKGNKSKKNKRGKKSGSKR
;
A
#
# COMPACT_ATOMS: atom_id res chain seq x y z
N MET A 1 4.14 25.66 -94.67
CA MET A 1 4.28 25.18 -96.06
C MET A 1 5.29 24.03 -96.18
N GLY A 2 6.54 24.18 -95.72
CA GLY A 2 7.58 23.13 -95.83
C GLY A 2 7.24 21.74 -95.28
N GLY A 3 6.55 21.63 -94.14
CA GLY A 3 6.19 20.33 -93.55
C GLY A 3 5.31 19.43 -94.44
N ARG A 4 4.36 20.02 -95.20
CA ARG A 4 3.54 19.26 -96.16
C ARG A 4 4.34 18.82 -97.39
N LEU A 5 5.25 19.66 -97.87
CA LEU A 5 6.16 19.30 -98.98
C LEU A 5 7.03 18.08 -98.65
N TYR A 6 7.59 18.01 -97.45
CA TYR A 6 8.34 16.81 -97.01
C TYR A 6 7.45 15.58 -96.84
N LEU A 7 6.21 15.75 -96.35
CA LEU A 7 5.25 14.66 -96.17
C LEU A 7 4.78 14.06 -97.51
N GLU A 8 4.50 14.90 -98.49
CA GLU A 8 3.87 14.51 -99.76
C GLU A 8 4.89 14.08 -100.84
N LYS A 9 6.17 14.50 -100.76
CA LYS A 9 7.17 14.27 -101.82
C LYS A 9 8.41 13.45 -101.43
N CYS A 10 8.66 13.16 -100.15
CA CYS A 10 9.94 12.57 -99.72
C CYS A 10 9.85 11.18 -99.07
N GLY A 11 8.65 10.58 -98.97
CA GLY A 11 8.46 9.24 -98.38
C GLY A 11 8.89 9.14 -96.90
N GLU A 12 9.16 7.93 -96.42
CA GLU A 12 9.63 7.68 -95.04
C GLU A 12 10.82 8.54 -94.59
N PRO A 13 11.92 8.71 -95.36
CA PRO A 13 13.04 9.56 -94.92
C PRO A 13 12.68 11.06 -94.85
N GLY A 14 11.53 11.49 -95.39
CA GLY A 14 11.00 12.85 -95.23
C GLY A 14 10.30 13.10 -93.89
N LEU A 15 9.86 12.05 -93.18
CA LEU A 15 8.97 12.17 -92.01
C LEU A 15 9.60 12.96 -90.86
N GLN A 16 10.88 12.75 -90.56
CA GLN A 16 11.57 13.47 -89.48
C GLN A 16 11.58 14.99 -89.71
N ARG A 17 11.98 15.44 -90.91
CA ARG A 17 12.01 16.86 -91.28
C ARG A 17 10.61 17.46 -91.41
N ALA A 18 9.63 16.66 -91.85
CA ALA A 18 8.23 17.08 -91.84
C ALA A 18 7.73 17.35 -90.41
N GLY A 19 8.00 16.44 -89.48
CA GLY A 19 7.70 16.60 -88.04
C GLY A 19 8.37 17.83 -87.43
N GLU A 20 9.66 18.07 -87.74
CA GLU A 20 10.41 19.24 -87.28
C GLU A 20 9.78 20.55 -87.79
N CYS A 21 9.44 20.60 -89.08
CA CYS A 21 8.75 21.75 -89.68
C CYS A 21 7.38 22.01 -89.05
N PHE A 22 6.61 20.97 -88.72
CA PHE A 22 5.32 21.13 -88.05
C PHE A 22 5.47 21.54 -86.58
N SER A 23 6.48 21.02 -85.87
CA SER A 23 6.80 21.37 -84.47
C SER A 23 7.26 22.83 -84.33
N LEU A 24 8.11 23.31 -85.24
CA LEU A 24 8.54 24.71 -85.31
C LEU A 24 7.39 25.66 -85.68
N ALA A 25 6.43 25.19 -86.49
CA ALA A 25 5.22 25.95 -86.84
C ALA A 25 4.13 25.94 -85.75
N GLY A 26 4.33 25.27 -84.61
CA GLY A 26 3.33 25.14 -83.54
C GLY A 26 2.20 24.14 -83.83
N CYS A 27 2.22 23.45 -84.98
CA CYS A 27 1.23 22.45 -85.37
C CYS A 27 1.53 21.10 -84.70
N TYR A 28 1.51 21.06 -83.36
CA TYR A 28 1.99 19.92 -82.58
C TYR A 28 1.24 18.61 -82.84
N GLU A 29 -0.05 18.66 -83.17
CA GLU A 29 -0.83 17.45 -83.49
C GLU A 29 -0.39 16.81 -84.82
N LEU A 30 -0.14 17.61 -85.85
CA LEU A 30 0.40 17.14 -87.13
C LEU A 30 1.84 16.64 -86.95
N ALA A 31 2.66 17.35 -86.17
CA ALA A 31 4.02 16.92 -85.85
C ALA A 31 4.02 15.56 -85.12
N ALA A 32 3.20 15.39 -84.08
CA ALA A 32 3.10 14.14 -83.32
C ALA A 32 2.63 12.96 -84.19
N ASN A 33 1.59 13.15 -85.01
CA ASN A 33 1.12 12.13 -85.97
C ASN A 33 2.23 11.69 -86.94
N VAL A 34 3.01 12.64 -87.45
CA VAL A 34 4.10 12.37 -88.41
C VAL A 34 5.27 11.66 -87.74
N TYR A 35 5.66 12.07 -86.53
CA TYR A 35 6.69 11.37 -85.76
C TYR A 35 6.24 9.96 -85.33
N ALA A 36 4.97 9.78 -84.94
CA ALA A 36 4.42 8.48 -84.58
C ALA A 36 4.40 7.50 -85.77
N ARG A 37 4.05 7.98 -86.97
CA ARG A 37 4.13 7.20 -88.22
C ARG A 37 5.55 6.81 -88.60
N GLY A 38 6.54 7.65 -88.29
CA GLY A 38 7.95 7.39 -88.57
C GLY A 38 8.70 6.63 -87.48
N ASN A 39 8.02 6.12 -86.44
CA ASN A 39 8.63 5.48 -85.26
C ASN A 39 9.68 6.36 -84.53
N PHE A 40 9.54 7.68 -84.60
CA PHE A 40 10.39 8.64 -83.89
C PHE A 40 9.87 8.87 -82.46
N PHE A 41 10.01 7.85 -81.60
CA PHE A 41 9.41 7.80 -80.27
C PHE A 41 9.73 9.01 -79.39
N SER A 42 11.00 9.42 -79.34
CA SER A 42 11.45 10.54 -78.49
C SER A 42 10.87 11.87 -78.96
N GLU A 43 10.94 12.14 -80.25
CA GLU A 43 10.48 13.37 -80.89
C GLU A 43 8.95 13.48 -80.81
N CYS A 44 8.23 12.36 -81.02
CA CYS A 44 6.78 12.28 -80.87
C CYS A 44 6.36 12.66 -79.44
N LEU A 45 6.90 12.00 -78.41
CA LEU A 45 6.50 12.25 -77.03
C LEU A 45 6.93 13.63 -76.52
N LYS A 46 8.12 14.14 -76.91
CA LYS A 46 8.55 15.52 -76.63
C LYS A 46 7.57 16.55 -77.22
N VAL A 47 7.09 16.33 -78.44
CA VAL A 47 6.09 17.18 -79.09
C VAL A 47 4.73 17.06 -78.42
N CYS A 48 4.30 15.85 -78.03
CA CYS A 48 3.07 15.66 -77.27
C CYS A 48 3.12 16.43 -75.94
N THR A 49 4.22 16.37 -75.18
CA THR A 49 4.41 17.15 -73.94
C THR A 49 4.36 18.65 -74.22
N LYS A 50 5.08 19.13 -75.24
CA LYS A 50 5.14 20.56 -75.61
C LYS A 50 3.78 21.11 -76.06
N GLY A 51 2.99 20.30 -76.77
CA GLY A 51 1.64 20.63 -77.23
C GLY A 51 0.52 20.32 -76.22
N LYS A 52 0.84 19.75 -75.04
CA LYS A 52 -0.13 19.21 -74.06
C LYS A 52 -1.08 18.14 -74.62
N LEU A 53 -0.63 17.40 -75.64
CA LEU A 53 -1.39 16.35 -76.32
C LEU A 53 -1.25 15.01 -75.56
N PHE A 54 -1.54 15.01 -74.26
CA PHE A 54 -1.23 13.90 -73.37
C PHE A 54 -2.01 12.62 -73.72
N ASP A 55 -3.30 12.74 -74.05
CA ASP A 55 -4.11 11.60 -74.49
C ASP A 55 -3.63 11.02 -75.83
N ASN A 56 -3.30 11.85 -76.81
CA ASN A 56 -2.78 11.39 -78.10
C ASN A 56 -1.42 10.68 -77.91
N GLY A 57 -0.52 11.25 -77.09
CA GLY A 57 0.75 10.61 -76.74
C GLY A 57 0.56 9.26 -76.03
N PHE A 58 -0.44 9.15 -75.16
CA PHE A 58 -0.78 7.91 -74.47
C PHE A 58 -1.35 6.83 -75.40
N GLU A 59 -2.19 7.19 -76.37
CA GLU A 59 -2.66 6.25 -77.38
C GLU A 59 -1.55 5.82 -78.34
N TYR A 60 -0.60 6.71 -78.71
CA TYR A 60 0.59 6.30 -79.47
C TYR A 60 1.45 5.28 -78.69
N ILE A 61 1.63 5.46 -77.38
CA ILE A 61 2.34 4.50 -76.52
C ILE A 61 1.67 3.12 -76.56
N LYS A 62 0.33 3.04 -76.41
CA LYS A 62 -0.41 1.78 -76.52
C LYS A 62 -0.28 1.14 -77.90
N TYR A 63 -0.40 1.93 -78.95
CA TYR A 63 -0.24 1.49 -80.34
C TYR A 63 1.16 0.86 -80.54
N TRP A 64 2.22 1.53 -80.11
CA TRP A 64 3.58 1.00 -80.18
C TRP A 64 3.75 -0.29 -79.38
N LYS A 65 3.23 -0.38 -78.15
CA LYS A 65 3.30 -1.61 -77.34
C LYS A 65 2.58 -2.81 -77.96
N ASN A 66 1.48 -2.59 -78.66
CA ASN A 66 0.74 -3.65 -79.35
C ASN A 66 1.46 -4.15 -80.61
N HIS A 67 2.18 -3.28 -81.32
CA HIS A 67 2.90 -3.63 -82.55
C HIS A 67 4.36 -4.06 -82.34
N ALA A 68 5.01 -3.66 -81.25
CA ALA A 68 6.40 -4.02 -80.93
C ALA A 68 6.62 -5.53 -80.66
N LYS A 69 5.56 -6.33 -80.46
CA LYS A 69 5.66 -7.78 -80.22
C LYS A 69 6.05 -8.62 -81.44
N MET A 70 6.15 -8.04 -82.64
CA MET A 70 6.46 -8.80 -83.87
C MET A 70 7.89 -8.63 -84.42
N ASP A 71 8.66 -7.62 -83.99
CA ASP A 71 10.04 -7.42 -84.48
C ASP A 71 11.10 -7.94 -83.48
N PHE A 72 11.74 -9.05 -83.84
CA PHE A 72 12.88 -9.59 -83.10
C PHE A 72 14.15 -8.76 -83.35
N GLY A 73 14.42 -7.74 -82.53
CA GLY A 73 15.66 -6.96 -82.65
C GLY A 73 15.99 -5.99 -81.51
N VAL A 74 17.01 -6.36 -80.71
CA VAL A 74 17.80 -5.48 -79.81
C VAL A 74 17.11 -5.03 -78.50
N ALA A 75 17.37 -5.78 -77.42
CA ALA A 75 16.96 -5.47 -76.04
C ALA A 75 17.45 -4.11 -75.49
N THR A 76 18.46 -3.49 -76.11
CA THR A 76 18.94 -2.14 -75.76
C THR A 76 17.94 -1.05 -76.16
N ARG A 77 17.27 -1.20 -77.31
CA ARG A 77 16.32 -0.20 -77.84
C ARG A 77 15.04 -0.14 -77.01
N ALA A 78 14.57 -1.30 -76.53
CA ALA A 78 13.41 -1.40 -75.64
C ALA A 78 13.60 -0.55 -74.37
N ARG A 79 14.75 -0.67 -73.68
CA ARG A 79 15.02 0.09 -72.45
C ARG A 79 15.06 1.61 -72.64
N GLU A 80 15.50 2.08 -73.79
CA GLU A 80 15.49 3.52 -74.12
C GLU A 80 14.05 4.00 -74.36
N ILE A 81 13.23 3.21 -75.05
CA ILE A 81 11.80 3.49 -75.25
C ILE A 81 11.06 3.47 -73.90
N ASP A 82 11.31 2.46 -73.06
CA ASP A 82 10.75 2.36 -71.71
C ASP A 82 11.10 3.60 -70.88
N LYS A 83 12.36 4.06 -70.91
CA LYS A 83 12.76 5.27 -70.18
C LYS A 83 12.02 6.52 -70.68
N ILE A 84 11.93 6.71 -71.99
CA ILE A 84 11.24 7.87 -72.60
C ILE A 84 9.73 7.82 -72.32
N GLU A 85 9.12 6.63 -72.32
CA GLU A 85 7.72 6.44 -71.93
C GLU A 85 7.50 6.84 -70.47
N GLN A 86 8.33 6.35 -69.55
CA GLN A 86 8.20 6.64 -68.13
C GLN A 86 8.38 8.15 -67.85
N GLU A 87 9.37 8.80 -68.48
CA GLU A 87 9.55 10.27 -68.42
C GLU A 87 8.32 11.03 -68.95
N PHE A 88 7.70 10.56 -70.04
CA PHE A 88 6.47 11.16 -70.57
C PHE A 88 5.28 10.97 -69.63
N LEU A 89 5.06 9.77 -69.10
CA LEU A 89 3.96 9.46 -68.19
C LEU A 89 4.08 10.22 -66.86
N GLU A 90 5.29 10.34 -66.30
CA GLU A 90 5.56 11.19 -65.13
C GLU A 90 5.28 12.67 -65.44
N GLY A 91 5.66 13.16 -66.62
CA GLY A 91 5.34 14.51 -67.08
C GLY A 91 3.83 14.77 -67.21
N CYS A 92 3.07 13.80 -67.72
CA CYS A 92 1.60 13.88 -67.80
C CYS A 92 0.97 13.90 -66.40
N ALA A 93 1.36 12.94 -65.55
CA ALA A 93 0.85 12.84 -64.19
C ALA A 93 1.16 14.12 -63.37
N LEU A 94 2.38 14.64 -63.48
CA LEU A 94 2.79 15.89 -62.81
C LEU A 94 1.99 17.09 -63.31
N HIS A 95 1.68 17.16 -64.61
CA HIS A 95 0.83 18.23 -65.16
C HIS A 95 -0.57 18.23 -64.52
N HIS A 96 -1.21 17.06 -64.45
CA HIS A 96 -2.54 16.94 -63.86
C HIS A 96 -2.54 17.12 -62.33
N HIS A 97 -1.46 16.74 -61.64
CA HIS A 97 -1.24 17.06 -60.23
C HIS A 97 -1.21 18.58 -59.98
N VAL A 98 -0.45 19.34 -60.78
CA VAL A 98 -0.42 20.82 -60.67
C VAL A 98 -1.80 21.45 -60.92
N LEU A 99 -2.62 20.84 -61.79
CA LEU A 99 -4.02 21.25 -62.02
C LEU A 99 -5.00 20.77 -60.93
N LYS A 100 -4.55 19.98 -59.95
CA LYS A 100 -5.38 19.29 -58.92
C LYS A 100 -6.43 18.35 -59.50
N ASP A 101 -6.20 17.83 -60.71
CA ASP A 101 -7.02 16.77 -61.31
C ASP A 101 -6.41 15.41 -60.99
N ASN A 102 -6.65 14.95 -59.76
CA ASN A 102 -6.12 13.68 -59.27
C ASN A 102 -6.68 12.47 -60.05
N ARG A 103 -7.87 12.60 -60.66
CA ARG A 103 -8.47 11.56 -61.49
C ARG A 103 -7.70 11.40 -62.80
N ALA A 104 -7.41 12.50 -63.50
CA ALA A 104 -6.59 12.46 -64.70
C ALA A 104 -5.14 12.08 -64.38
N MET A 105 -4.56 12.56 -63.27
CA MET A 105 -3.24 12.11 -62.80
C MET A 105 -3.19 10.58 -62.66
N MET A 106 -4.17 9.98 -61.97
CA MET A 106 -4.18 8.53 -61.74
C MET A 106 -4.38 7.70 -63.00
N LYS A 107 -4.98 8.24 -64.07
CA LYS A 107 -5.01 7.61 -65.40
C LYS A 107 -3.60 7.34 -65.94
N PHE A 108 -2.68 8.29 -65.77
CA PHE A 108 -1.28 8.15 -66.22
C PHE A 108 -0.42 7.37 -65.21
N VAL A 109 -0.59 7.59 -63.90
CA VAL A 109 0.14 6.85 -62.86
C VAL A 109 -0.12 5.34 -62.97
N LYS A 110 -1.37 4.91 -63.16
CA LYS A 110 -1.71 3.47 -63.34
C LYS A 110 -1.11 2.83 -64.59
N ALA A 111 -0.50 3.61 -65.49
CA ALA A 111 0.18 3.11 -66.68
C ALA A 111 1.72 3.01 -66.53
N PHE A 112 2.28 3.40 -65.38
CA PHE A 112 3.72 3.26 -65.10
C PHE A 112 4.16 1.79 -65.13
N GLN A 113 5.44 1.57 -65.39
CA GLN A 113 6.00 0.22 -65.63
C GLN A 113 6.02 -0.70 -64.40
N SER A 114 5.96 -0.15 -63.18
CA SER A 114 5.87 -0.95 -61.95
C SER A 114 5.16 -0.20 -60.83
N ILE A 115 4.58 -0.96 -59.89
CA ILE A 115 3.95 -0.41 -58.69
C ILE A 115 4.93 0.40 -57.84
N ASP A 116 6.23 0.05 -57.84
CA ASP A 116 7.25 0.79 -57.08
C ASP A 116 7.55 2.16 -57.68
N LEU A 117 7.46 2.33 -59.00
CA LEU A 117 7.51 3.64 -59.64
C LEU A 117 6.28 4.47 -59.29
N MET A 118 5.08 3.87 -59.31
CA MET A 118 3.83 4.53 -58.88
C MET A 118 3.93 5.00 -57.41
N ARG A 119 4.35 4.11 -56.51
CA ARG A 119 4.61 4.39 -55.09
C ARG A 119 5.60 5.51 -54.90
N LYS A 120 6.75 5.47 -55.60
CA LYS A 120 7.82 6.47 -55.47
C LYS A 120 7.33 7.85 -55.93
N PHE A 121 6.60 7.91 -57.05
CA PHE A 121 6.02 9.14 -57.58
C PHE A 121 4.96 9.73 -56.63
N LEU A 122 3.97 8.94 -56.23
CA LEU A 122 2.92 9.40 -55.31
C LEU A 122 3.47 9.82 -53.94
N LYS A 123 4.49 9.11 -53.41
CA LYS A 123 5.20 9.51 -52.19
C LYS A 123 5.99 10.81 -52.37
N SER A 124 6.64 11.03 -53.51
CA SER A 124 7.37 12.29 -53.77
C SER A 124 6.47 13.52 -53.90
N LEU A 125 5.20 13.33 -54.30
CA LEU A 125 4.18 14.37 -54.39
C LEU A 125 3.25 14.43 -53.16
N ASN A 126 3.50 13.58 -52.15
CA ASN A 126 2.67 13.43 -50.95
C ASN A 126 1.17 13.14 -51.24
N CYS A 127 0.88 12.43 -52.34
CA CYS A 127 -0.47 12.05 -52.77
C CYS A 127 -0.96 10.80 -52.01
N LEU A 128 -1.27 10.97 -50.71
CA LEU A 128 -1.61 9.86 -49.82
C LEU A 128 -3.00 9.26 -50.08
N ASP A 129 -3.97 10.03 -50.58
CA ASP A 129 -5.29 9.52 -50.98
C ASP A 129 -5.19 8.57 -52.17
N GLU A 130 -4.46 8.97 -53.20
CA GLU A 130 -4.26 8.17 -54.40
C GLU A 130 -3.36 6.95 -54.15
N LEU A 131 -2.38 7.08 -53.25
CA LEU A 131 -1.54 5.97 -52.84
C LEU A 131 -2.33 4.94 -52.02
N LEU A 132 -3.23 5.37 -51.13
CA LEU A 132 -4.13 4.48 -50.40
C LEU A 132 -4.99 3.67 -51.38
N LEU A 133 -5.65 4.35 -52.33
CA LEU A 133 -6.47 3.71 -53.36
C LEU A 133 -5.67 2.72 -54.21
N LEU A 134 -4.43 3.05 -54.57
CA LEU A 134 -3.55 2.15 -55.31
C LEU A 134 -3.24 0.86 -54.54
N GLU A 135 -2.89 0.96 -53.26
CA GLU A 135 -2.58 -0.22 -52.44
C GLU A 135 -3.84 -1.06 -52.16
N GLU A 136 -5.01 -0.44 -51.94
CA GLU A 136 -6.30 -1.16 -51.81
C GLU A 136 -6.69 -1.90 -53.09
N GLU A 137 -6.61 -1.25 -54.26
CA GLU A 137 -6.85 -1.91 -55.57
C GLU A 137 -5.85 -3.04 -55.84
N SER A 138 -4.62 -2.92 -55.33
CA SER A 138 -3.57 -3.94 -55.46
C SER A 138 -3.69 -5.09 -54.44
N GLY A 139 -4.62 -5.00 -53.47
CA GLY A 139 -4.77 -5.97 -52.38
C GLY A 139 -3.70 -5.88 -51.29
N ASN A 140 -2.83 -4.86 -51.31
CA ASN A 140 -1.76 -4.65 -50.33
C ASN A 140 -2.32 -3.96 -49.07
N PHE A 141 -3.23 -4.64 -48.38
CA PHE A 141 -3.98 -4.05 -47.26
C PHE A 141 -3.09 -3.63 -46.07
N LEU A 142 -1.89 -4.22 -45.92
CA LEU A 142 -0.92 -3.83 -44.89
C LEU A 142 -0.30 -2.45 -45.20
N GLU A 143 0.15 -2.23 -46.43
CA GLU A 143 0.64 -0.94 -46.93
C GLU A 143 -0.47 0.12 -46.91
N ALA A 144 -1.69 -0.24 -47.30
CA ALA A 144 -2.86 0.63 -47.17
C ALA A 144 -3.11 1.03 -45.70
N ALA A 145 -3.04 0.08 -44.77
CA ALA A 145 -3.16 0.38 -43.33
C ALA A 145 -2.03 1.31 -42.83
N ASN A 146 -0.79 1.12 -43.29
CA ASN A 146 0.32 2.02 -42.96
C ASN A 146 0.08 3.46 -43.47
N ILE A 147 -0.61 3.62 -44.61
CA ILE A 147 -1.01 4.95 -45.13
C ILE A 147 -2.15 5.55 -44.30
N ALA A 148 -3.15 4.75 -43.90
CA ALA A 148 -4.19 5.19 -42.97
C ALA A 148 -3.63 5.59 -41.60
N GLU A 149 -2.62 4.88 -41.09
CA GLU A 149 -1.85 5.23 -39.88
C GLU A 149 -1.16 6.60 -40.02
N LEU A 150 -0.52 6.88 -41.17
CA LEU A 150 0.10 8.18 -41.46
C LEU A 150 -0.92 9.32 -41.57
N ARG A 151 -2.16 9.03 -41.95
CA ARG A 151 -3.29 9.98 -42.01
C ARG A 151 -3.99 10.19 -40.67
N GLY A 152 -3.73 9.34 -39.67
CA GLY A 152 -4.42 9.34 -38.38
C GLY A 152 -5.82 8.69 -38.39
N GLU A 153 -6.19 7.98 -39.45
CA GLU A 153 -7.54 7.45 -39.68
C GLU A 153 -7.73 6.07 -39.02
N ILE A 154 -7.79 6.05 -37.68
CA ILE A 154 -7.76 4.81 -36.87
C ILE A 154 -8.79 3.75 -37.26
N LEU A 155 -10.03 4.13 -37.56
CA LEU A 155 -11.06 3.15 -37.93
C LEU A 155 -10.80 2.54 -39.32
N LEU A 156 -10.26 3.32 -40.26
CA LEU A 156 -9.86 2.82 -41.57
C LEU A 156 -8.63 1.92 -41.47
N GLU A 157 -7.65 2.31 -40.66
CA GLU A 157 -6.48 1.46 -40.35
C GLU A 157 -6.91 0.12 -39.75
N ALA A 158 -7.83 0.12 -38.77
CA ALA A 158 -8.34 -1.11 -38.17
C ALA A 158 -9.02 -2.02 -39.21
N ASP A 159 -9.80 -1.45 -40.13
CA ASP A 159 -10.48 -2.20 -41.18
C ASP A 159 -9.51 -2.80 -42.20
N LEU A 160 -8.49 -2.04 -42.60
CA LEU A 160 -7.44 -2.50 -43.52
C LEU A 160 -6.55 -3.57 -42.86
N LEU A 161 -6.20 -3.43 -41.59
CA LEU A 161 -5.52 -4.47 -40.82
C LEU A 161 -6.37 -5.73 -40.68
N GLY A 162 -7.69 -5.58 -40.50
CA GLY A 162 -8.63 -6.70 -40.50
C GLY A 162 -8.66 -7.45 -41.84
N LYS A 163 -8.66 -6.72 -42.97
CA LYS A 163 -8.51 -7.31 -44.32
C LYS A 163 -7.13 -7.98 -44.53
N ALA A 164 -6.08 -7.42 -43.94
CA ALA A 164 -4.71 -7.96 -43.98
C ALA A 164 -4.48 -9.17 -43.04
N GLY A 165 -5.49 -9.58 -42.25
CA GLY A 165 -5.38 -10.68 -41.29
C GLY A 165 -4.71 -10.34 -39.96
N ASN A 166 -4.41 -9.06 -39.69
CA ASN A 166 -3.86 -8.60 -38.41
C ASN A 166 -4.98 -8.19 -37.44
N PHE A 167 -5.78 -9.18 -37.04
CA PHE A 167 -7.00 -8.96 -36.26
C PHE A 167 -6.71 -8.46 -34.83
N LYS A 168 -5.59 -8.84 -34.24
CA LYS A 168 -5.11 -8.32 -32.96
C LYS A 168 -4.87 -6.80 -32.99
N LYS A 169 -4.08 -6.27 -33.93
CA LYS A 169 -3.86 -4.81 -34.03
C LYS A 169 -5.19 -4.10 -34.37
N ALA A 170 -6.02 -4.67 -35.25
CA ALA A 170 -7.32 -4.12 -35.61
C ALA A 170 -8.28 -3.98 -34.40
N SER A 171 -8.46 -5.05 -33.62
CA SER A 171 -9.33 -5.02 -32.43
C SER A 171 -8.84 -4.06 -31.34
N MET A 172 -7.52 -3.99 -31.10
CA MET A 172 -6.93 -3.00 -30.18
C MET A 172 -7.20 -1.56 -30.62
N LEU A 173 -7.09 -1.26 -31.91
CA LEU A 173 -7.39 0.07 -32.46
C LEU A 173 -8.86 0.45 -32.29
N CYS A 174 -9.80 -0.49 -32.47
CA CYS A 174 -11.22 -0.25 -32.20
C CYS A 174 -11.48 0.03 -30.71
N LEU A 175 -10.87 -0.72 -29.78
CA LEU A 175 -11.00 -0.46 -28.34
C LEU A 175 -10.40 0.89 -27.93
N PHE A 176 -9.21 1.22 -28.44
CA PHE A 176 -8.56 2.52 -28.24
C PHE A 176 -9.46 3.66 -28.75
N TYR A 177 -9.99 3.54 -29.98
CA TYR A 177 -10.93 4.52 -30.54
C TYR A 177 -12.13 4.74 -29.62
N VAL A 178 -12.73 3.68 -29.08
CA VAL A 178 -13.85 3.80 -28.15
C VAL A 178 -13.43 4.44 -26.83
N LEU A 179 -12.24 4.12 -26.30
CA LEU A 179 -11.73 4.71 -25.05
C LEU A 179 -11.60 6.23 -25.14
N TYR A 180 -10.79 6.76 -26.07
CA TYR A 180 -10.54 8.21 -26.09
C TYR A 180 -11.76 9.03 -26.50
N ASN A 181 -12.62 8.52 -27.40
CA ASN A 181 -13.86 9.22 -27.77
C ASN A 181 -14.90 9.20 -26.63
N SER A 182 -14.94 8.13 -25.83
CA SER A 182 -15.77 8.11 -24.62
C SER A 182 -15.32 9.15 -23.59
N LEU A 183 -14.01 9.36 -23.45
CA LEU A 183 -13.42 10.31 -22.49
C LEU A 183 -13.48 11.76 -22.97
N TRP A 184 -13.20 12.01 -24.25
CA TRP A 184 -12.96 13.35 -24.82
C TRP A 184 -13.97 13.76 -25.88
N SER A 185 -15.18 13.22 -25.80
CA SER A 185 -16.35 13.74 -26.53
C SER A 185 -16.61 15.21 -26.20
N PRO A 186 -17.26 15.99 -27.10
CA PRO A 186 -17.47 17.42 -26.91
C PRO A 186 -18.06 17.79 -25.53
N GLY A 187 -17.43 18.76 -24.86
CA GLY A 187 -17.79 19.16 -23.49
C GLY A 187 -17.52 18.10 -22.42
N SER A 188 -16.63 17.14 -22.67
CA SER A 188 -16.11 16.21 -21.65
C SER A 188 -14.75 16.65 -21.13
N LYS A 189 -14.50 16.42 -19.84
CA LYS A 189 -13.23 16.71 -19.16
C LYS A 189 -12.45 15.42 -18.84
N GLY A 190 -12.46 14.47 -19.76
CA GLY A 190 -11.92 13.12 -19.56
C GLY A 190 -12.94 12.22 -18.86
N TRP A 191 -12.80 12.01 -17.55
CA TRP A 191 -13.68 11.10 -16.81
C TRP A 191 -15.00 11.77 -16.33
N PRO A 192 -16.19 11.13 -16.47
CA PRO A 192 -16.45 9.72 -16.81
C PRO A 192 -16.65 9.42 -18.31
N LEU A 193 -16.56 8.13 -18.66
CA LEU A 193 -16.86 7.61 -20.01
C LEU A 193 -18.28 7.96 -20.43
N LYS A 194 -18.43 8.73 -21.51
CA LYS A 194 -19.72 9.07 -22.12
C LYS A 194 -20.12 8.06 -23.22
N GLN A 195 -21.39 8.13 -23.64
CA GLN A 195 -21.86 7.55 -24.90
C GLN A 195 -21.54 8.46 -26.08
N PHE A 196 -21.38 7.86 -27.26
CA PHE A 196 -21.34 8.54 -28.54
C PHE A 196 -21.91 7.61 -29.64
N ALA A 197 -22.26 8.17 -30.81
CA ALA A 197 -22.81 7.40 -31.93
C ALA A 197 -21.83 6.29 -32.39
N GLN A 198 -22.34 5.17 -32.93
CA GLN A 198 -21.54 4.03 -33.39
C GLN A 198 -20.71 3.29 -32.31
N LYS A 199 -20.67 3.76 -31.04
CA LYS A 199 -19.85 3.13 -29.97
C LYS A 199 -20.09 1.62 -29.84
N GLN A 200 -21.34 1.17 -29.80
CA GLN A 200 -21.66 -0.26 -29.68
C GLN A 200 -21.32 -1.05 -30.96
N GLU A 201 -21.43 -0.42 -32.14
CA GLU A 201 -21.04 -1.04 -33.43
C GLU A 201 -19.53 -1.27 -33.48
N ILE A 202 -18.74 -0.28 -33.06
CA ILE A 202 -17.27 -0.37 -33.00
C ILE A 202 -16.82 -1.39 -31.94
N LEU A 203 -17.50 -1.46 -30.79
CA LEU A 203 -17.25 -2.50 -29.79
C LEU A 203 -17.60 -3.91 -30.31
N ALA A 204 -18.70 -4.06 -31.04
CA ALA A 204 -19.05 -5.32 -31.69
C ALA A 204 -18.02 -5.71 -32.76
N LYS A 205 -17.49 -4.74 -33.51
CA LYS A 205 -16.43 -4.92 -34.51
C LYS A 205 -15.10 -5.35 -33.87
N ALA A 206 -14.71 -4.74 -32.75
CA ALA A 206 -13.55 -5.17 -31.96
C ALA A 206 -13.69 -6.63 -31.52
N LYS A 207 -14.86 -7.01 -30.99
CA LYS A 207 -15.19 -8.40 -30.63
C LYS A 207 -15.13 -9.33 -31.85
N SER A 208 -15.61 -8.92 -33.03
CA SER A 208 -15.56 -9.76 -34.24
C SER A 208 -14.14 -10.00 -34.76
N PHE A 209 -13.25 -9.01 -34.72
CA PHE A 209 -11.85 -9.22 -35.08
C PHE A 209 -11.17 -10.17 -34.10
N ALA A 210 -11.37 -9.99 -32.78
CA ALA A 210 -10.73 -10.84 -31.78
C ALA A 210 -11.15 -12.33 -31.83
N LYS A 211 -12.30 -12.67 -32.41
CA LYS A 211 -12.72 -14.07 -32.66
C LYS A 211 -11.77 -14.82 -33.59
N ASN A 212 -11.05 -14.12 -34.46
CA ASN A 212 -10.18 -14.73 -35.47
C ASN A 212 -8.74 -14.97 -34.97
N GLU A 213 -8.44 -14.65 -33.71
CA GLU A 213 -7.12 -14.82 -33.07
C GLU A 213 -7.10 -16.08 -32.18
N SER A 214 -7.48 -15.93 -30.91
CA SER A 214 -7.57 -17.04 -29.95
C SER A 214 -8.75 -16.83 -29.00
N ASN A 215 -9.28 -17.93 -28.44
CA ASN A 215 -10.39 -17.87 -27.49
C ASN A 215 -10.05 -17.03 -26.25
N ASP A 216 -8.82 -17.13 -25.73
CA ASP A 216 -8.37 -16.33 -24.59
C ASP A 216 -8.34 -14.84 -24.94
N TYR A 217 -7.79 -14.48 -26.11
CA TYR A 217 -7.75 -13.09 -26.57
C TYR A 217 -9.14 -12.52 -26.83
N TYR A 218 -10.04 -13.31 -27.43
CA TYR A 218 -11.44 -12.97 -27.61
C TYR A 218 -12.14 -12.69 -26.27
N LEU A 219 -11.86 -13.48 -25.22
CA LEU A 219 -12.38 -13.23 -23.88
C LEU A 219 -11.83 -11.92 -23.28
N VAL A 220 -10.55 -11.60 -23.46
CA VAL A 220 -9.96 -10.31 -23.04
C VAL A 220 -10.69 -9.14 -23.72
N VAL A 221 -10.75 -9.15 -25.05
CA VAL A 221 -11.40 -8.08 -25.84
C VAL A 221 -12.88 -7.97 -25.50
N CYS A 222 -13.56 -9.08 -25.22
CA CYS A 222 -14.92 -9.04 -24.70
C CYS A 222 -15.00 -8.29 -23.37
N ARG A 223 -14.13 -8.59 -22.41
CA ARG A 223 -14.15 -7.90 -21.09
C ARG A 223 -13.76 -6.44 -21.18
N GLU A 224 -12.78 -6.08 -21.99
CA GLU A 224 -12.44 -4.66 -22.20
C GLU A 224 -13.57 -3.90 -22.88
N ALA A 225 -14.20 -4.48 -23.90
CA ALA A 225 -15.39 -3.89 -24.51
C ALA A 225 -16.56 -3.75 -23.52
N ASP A 226 -16.78 -4.74 -22.65
CA ASP A 226 -17.79 -4.67 -21.59
C ASP A 226 -17.44 -3.60 -20.54
N ILE A 227 -16.15 -3.43 -20.18
CA ILE A 227 -15.67 -2.34 -19.31
C ILE A 227 -15.89 -0.97 -19.96
N LEU A 228 -15.61 -0.83 -21.26
CA LEU A 228 -15.80 0.41 -22.02
C LEU A 228 -17.27 0.71 -22.33
N SER A 229 -18.16 -0.29 -22.22
CA SER A 229 -19.61 -0.07 -22.27
C SER A 229 -20.03 0.98 -21.25
N SER A 230 -20.98 1.82 -21.66
CA SER A 230 -21.57 2.86 -20.83
C SER A 230 -22.58 2.33 -19.83
N GLU A 231 -22.96 1.05 -19.93
CA GLU A 231 -23.99 0.47 -19.09
C GLU A 231 -23.51 0.38 -17.64
N GLN A 232 -24.44 0.70 -16.73
CA GLN A 232 -24.18 0.67 -15.29
C GLN A 232 -24.20 -0.78 -14.81
N SER A 233 -23.00 -1.37 -14.71
CA SER A 233 -22.80 -2.73 -14.26
C SER A 233 -22.80 -2.84 -12.74
N ASN A 234 -23.35 -3.94 -12.22
CA ASN A 234 -23.24 -4.28 -10.80
C ASN A 234 -21.76 -4.43 -10.36
N LEU A 235 -21.50 -4.26 -9.07
CA LEU A 235 -20.16 -4.33 -8.49
C LEU A 235 -19.50 -5.70 -8.71
N SER A 236 -20.27 -6.78 -8.53
CA SER A 236 -19.86 -8.16 -8.77
C SER A 236 -19.49 -8.44 -10.24
N ILE A 237 -20.19 -7.80 -11.19
CA ILE A 237 -19.88 -7.87 -12.63
C ILE A 237 -18.60 -7.08 -12.92
N THR A 238 -18.48 -5.86 -12.38
CA THR A 238 -17.29 -5.01 -12.56
C THR A 238 -16.04 -5.66 -11.97
N LYS A 239 -16.16 -6.40 -10.85
CA LYS A 239 -15.06 -7.18 -10.26
C LYS A 239 -14.70 -8.42 -11.10
N LYS A 240 -15.66 -9.10 -11.73
CA LYS A 240 -15.35 -10.17 -12.70
C LYS A 240 -14.53 -9.62 -13.88
N TYR A 241 -14.83 -8.40 -14.34
CA TYR A 241 -14.04 -7.73 -15.37
C TYR A 241 -12.63 -7.37 -14.88
N LEU A 242 -12.50 -6.77 -13.68
CA LEU A 242 -11.20 -6.48 -13.07
C LEU A 242 -10.33 -7.75 -12.93
N ASN A 243 -10.90 -8.85 -12.43
CA ASN A 243 -10.19 -10.12 -12.27
C ASN A 243 -9.70 -10.68 -13.62
N ALA A 244 -10.48 -10.50 -14.69
CA ALA A 244 -10.04 -10.86 -16.04
C ALA A 244 -8.88 -9.95 -16.48
N SER A 245 -8.99 -8.62 -16.34
CA SER A 245 -7.91 -7.70 -16.69
C SER A 245 -6.61 -8.00 -15.95
N GLN A 246 -6.67 -8.33 -14.66
CA GLN A 246 -5.50 -8.76 -13.86
C GLN A 246 -4.85 -10.05 -14.39
N ARG A 247 -5.63 -11.08 -14.76
CA ARG A 247 -5.12 -12.33 -15.34
C ARG A 247 -4.39 -12.12 -16.67
N HIS A 248 -4.69 -11.04 -17.38
CA HIS A 248 -4.14 -10.71 -18.69
C HIS A 248 -3.24 -9.45 -18.66
N ASN A 249 -2.87 -8.96 -17.45
CA ASN A 249 -2.03 -7.78 -17.22
C ASN A 249 -2.50 -6.50 -17.97
N SER A 250 -3.81 -6.33 -18.16
CA SER A 250 -4.39 -5.16 -18.82
C SER A 250 -4.48 -3.98 -17.85
N VAL A 251 -3.45 -3.15 -17.85
CA VAL A 251 -3.40 -1.88 -17.09
C VAL A 251 -4.62 -1.00 -17.36
N GLY A 252 -5.09 -0.94 -18.62
CA GLY A 252 -6.26 -0.15 -18.99
C GLY A 252 -7.56 -0.71 -18.42
N GLY A 253 -7.80 -2.01 -18.57
CA GLY A 253 -8.96 -2.68 -17.99
C GLY A 253 -8.98 -2.58 -16.46
N GLU A 254 -7.84 -2.82 -15.81
CA GLU A 254 -7.69 -2.67 -14.36
C GLU A 254 -8.00 -1.26 -13.86
N THR A 255 -7.42 -0.24 -14.51
CA THR A 255 -7.56 1.16 -14.09
C THR A 255 -9.01 1.65 -14.26
N ILE A 256 -9.67 1.28 -15.37
CA ILE A 256 -11.05 1.70 -15.65
C ILE A 256 -12.04 0.93 -14.76
N ALA A 257 -11.85 -0.38 -14.56
CA ALA A 257 -12.72 -1.18 -13.70
C ALA A 257 -12.63 -0.73 -12.23
N ALA A 258 -11.41 -0.48 -11.71
CA ALA A 258 -11.21 0.08 -10.38
C ALA A 258 -11.84 1.47 -10.25
N ARG A 259 -11.73 2.33 -11.28
CA ARG A 259 -12.38 3.65 -11.26
C ARG A 259 -13.90 3.56 -11.27
N LYS A 260 -14.50 2.60 -11.98
CA LYS A 260 -15.95 2.32 -11.95
C LYS A 260 -16.41 1.84 -10.57
N ILE A 261 -15.67 0.94 -9.92
CA ILE A 261 -15.96 0.49 -8.54
C ILE A 261 -15.87 1.67 -7.56
N LEU A 262 -14.83 2.50 -7.68
CA LEU A 262 -14.65 3.70 -6.87
C LEU A 262 -15.81 4.71 -7.07
N ASP A 263 -16.26 4.94 -8.30
CA ASP A 263 -17.41 5.81 -8.56
C ASP A 263 -18.73 5.23 -7.99
N ALA A 264 -18.92 3.92 -7.99
CA ALA A 264 -20.07 3.28 -7.34
C ALA A 264 -20.08 3.48 -5.81
N HIS A 265 -18.91 3.49 -5.15
CA HIS A 265 -18.78 3.94 -3.77
C HIS A 265 -19.17 5.42 -3.61
N LEU A 266 -18.63 6.31 -4.46
CA LEU A 266 -18.85 7.75 -4.40
C LEU A 266 -20.31 8.17 -4.71
N GLN A 267 -21.08 7.31 -5.38
CA GLN A 267 -22.51 7.49 -5.65
C GLN A 267 -23.41 6.84 -4.58
N SER A 268 -22.85 6.04 -3.68
CA SER A 268 -23.62 5.32 -2.66
C SER A 268 -23.86 6.15 -1.41
N ASN A 269 -25.07 6.07 -0.85
CA ASN A 269 -25.40 6.67 0.44
C ASN A 269 -24.65 5.94 1.57
N SER A 270 -24.17 6.68 2.58
CA SER A 270 -23.48 6.15 3.76
C SER A 270 -24.27 5.06 4.50
N SER A 271 -25.60 5.05 4.40
CA SER A 271 -26.45 3.99 4.97
C SER A 271 -26.36 2.64 4.25
N LYS A 272 -25.78 2.57 3.05
CA LYS A 272 -25.52 1.31 2.32
C LYS A 272 -24.20 0.64 2.69
N TYR A 273 -23.37 1.30 3.49
CA TYR A 273 -22.08 0.76 3.91
C TYR A 273 -22.27 -0.25 5.04
N VAL A 274 -21.73 -1.45 4.83
CA VAL A 274 -21.52 -2.45 5.87
C VAL A 274 -20.34 -2.00 6.73
N TRP A 275 -20.49 -2.11 8.05
CA TRP A 275 -19.47 -1.72 9.03
C TRP A 275 -18.89 -2.96 9.73
N GLN A 276 -17.58 -3.04 9.81
CA GLN A 276 -16.83 -4.10 10.47
C GLN A 276 -16.29 -3.58 11.80
N ASP A 277 -16.65 -4.26 12.89
CA ASP A 277 -16.10 -3.98 14.23
C ASP A 277 -14.88 -4.84 14.57
N TYR A 278 -14.20 -5.38 13.55
CA TYR A 278 -13.02 -6.22 13.69
C TYR A 278 -11.93 -5.78 12.69
N VAL A 279 -10.70 -6.17 12.98
CA VAL A 279 -9.53 -5.78 12.18
C VAL A 279 -9.46 -6.62 10.91
N VAL A 280 -9.46 -5.95 9.75
CA VAL A 280 -9.26 -6.59 8.46
C VAL A 280 -7.76 -6.67 8.19
N PHE A 281 -7.17 -7.85 8.44
CA PHE A 281 -5.75 -8.12 8.18
C PHE A 281 -5.42 -8.18 6.68
N ASP A 282 -6.18 -8.96 5.91
CA ASP A 282 -6.06 -9.03 4.44
C ASP A 282 -7.11 -8.13 3.79
N LEU A 283 -6.74 -6.86 3.61
CA LEU A 283 -7.59 -5.85 2.98
C LEU A 283 -7.97 -6.22 1.54
N THR A 284 -7.08 -6.90 0.81
CA THR A 284 -7.32 -7.35 -0.56
C THR A 284 -8.41 -8.41 -0.58
N LYS A 285 -8.18 -9.58 0.01
CA LYS A 285 -9.12 -10.71 0.02
C LYS A 285 -10.47 -10.33 0.61
N HIS A 286 -10.49 -9.51 1.67
CA HIS A 286 -11.74 -8.98 2.21
C HIS A 286 -12.50 -8.13 1.20
N SER A 287 -11.82 -7.17 0.56
CA SER A 287 -12.45 -6.26 -0.41
C SER A 287 -12.96 -7.00 -1.65
N GLU A 288 -12.20 -7.98 -2.13
CA GLU A 288 -12.63 -8.84 -3.25
C GLU A 288 -13.89 -9.65 -2.92
N GLN A 289 -13.97 -10.20 -1.70
CA GLN A 289 -15.13 -10.97 -1.25
C GLN A 289 -16.38 -10.08 -1.08
N MET A 290 -16.24 -8.87 -0.55
CA MET A 290 -17.37 -7.95 -0.37
C MET A 290 -17.94 -7.45 -1.70
N ILE A 291 -17.09 -6.95 -2.60
CA ILE A 291 -17.53 -6.49 -3.93
C ILE A 291 -18.13 -7.64 -4.75
N SER A 292 -17.63 -8.87 -4.60
CA SER A 292 -18.23 -10.07 -5.23
C SER A 292 -19.65 -10.39 -4.74
N ARG A 293 -20.05 -9.87 -3.57
CA ARG A 293 -21.40 -9.97 -3.00
C ARG A 293 -22.24 -8.70 -3.22
N ASP A 294 -21.77 -7.79 -4.09
CA ASP A 294 -22.36 -6.46 -4.30
C ASP A 294 -22.48 -5.61 -3.01
N GLN A 295 -21.61 -5.85 -2.02
CA GLN A 295 -21.56 -5.13 -0.75
C GLN A 295 -20.36 -4.16 -0.70
N ILE A 296 -20.56 -3.03 -0.01
CA ILE A 296 -19.54 -1.99 0.20
C ILE A 296 -19.31 -1.72 1.68
N SER A 297 -18.09 -1.30 2.03
CA SER A 297 -17.58 -0.98 3.36
C SER A 297 -16.56 0.17 3.28
N VAL A 298 -16.06 0.64 4.43
CA VAL A 298 -15.04 1.70 4.45
C VAL A 298 -13.71 1.16 3.89
N GLU A 299 -13.41 -0.09 4.24
CA GLU A 299 -12.25 -0.87 3.83
C GLU A 299 -12.20 -1.04 2.31
N THR A 300 -13.31 -1.44 1.68
CA THR A 300 -13.41 -1.56 0.22
C THR A 300 -13.21 -0.22 -0.49
N LEU A 301 -13.82 0.86 0.00
CA LEU A 301 -13.61 2.21 -0.54
C LEU A 301 -12.12 2.58 -0.56
N VAL A 302 -11.41 2.35 0.56
CA VAL A 302 -9.98 2.69 0.67
C VAL A 302 -9.11 1.75 -0.16
N TYR A 303 -9.44 0.46 -0.22
CA TYR A 303 -8.76 -0.49 -1.10
C TYR A 303 -8.84 -0.08 -2.58
N PHE A 304 -10.05 0.22 -3.09
CA PHE A 304 -10.21 0.62 -4.50
C PHE A 304 -9.68 2.03 -4.79
N TRP A 305 -9.70 2.92 -3.80
CA TRP A 305 -8.94 4.18 -3.88
C TRP A 305 -7.45 3.91 -4.04
N ASN A 306 -6.82 3.14 -3.14
CA ASN A 306 -5.38 2.87 -3.17
C ASN A 306 -4.98 2.11 -4.44
N PHE A 307 -5.71 1.05 -4.82
CA PHE A 307 -5.47 0.31 -6.06
C PHE A 307 -5.52 1.22 -7.30
N TRP A 308 -6.52 2.10 -7.41
CA TRP A 308 -6.61 3.04 -8.54
C TRP A 308 -5.51 4.11 -8.49
N LYS A 309 -5.28 4.71 -7.32
CA LYS A 309 -4.23 5.70 -7.03
C LYS A 309 -2.86 5.19 -7.47
N ASP A 310 -2.51 3.94 -7.14
CA ASP A 310 -1.21 3.35 -7.47
C ASP A 310 -1.02 3.19 -9.00
N LYS A 311 -2.08 2.88 -9.76
CA LYS A 311 -2.03 2.89 -11.23
C LYS A 311 -1.75 4.30 -11.77
N ILE A 312 -2.39 5.34 -11.22
CA ILE A 312 -2.15 6.73 -11.64
C ILE A 312 -0.74 7.21 -11.26
N VAL A 313 -0.23 6.83 -10.08
CA VAL A 313 1.15 7.11 -9.67
C VAL A 313 2.16 6.46 -10.63
N ASN A 314 1.91 5.24 -11.10
CA ASN A 314 2.77 4.59 -12.09
C ASN A 314 2.71 5.26 -13.47
N ILE A 315 1.58 5.84 -13.87
CA ILE A 315 1.50 6.73 -15.06
C ILE A 315 2.33 8.00 -14.84
N LEU A 316 2.27 8.61 -13.66
CA LEU A 316 3.07 9.80 -13.33
C LEU A 316 4.58 9.49 -13.28
N LYS A 317 4.99 8.29 -12.84
CA LYS A 317 6.37 7.80 -12.95
C LYS A 317 6.80 7.65 -14.40
N TYR A 318 6.00 6.99 -15.25
CA TYR A 318 6.26 6.91 -16.69
C TYR A 318 6.48 8.29 -17.32
N LEU A 319 5.63 9.27 -16.98
CA LEU A 319 5.74 10.65 -17.47
C LEU A 319 6.96 11.41 -16.91
N LYS A 320 7.60 10.96 -15.82
CA LYS A 320 8.93 11.44 -15.40
C LYS A 320 10.05 10.74 -16.19
N CYS A 321 9.92 9.44 -16.43
CA CYS A 321 10.90 8.65 -17.20
C CYS A 321 10.92 8.99 -18.69
N LEU A 322 9.87 9.59 -19.26
CA LEU A 322 9.89 10.01 -20.68
C LEU A 322 10.99 11.04 -21.02
N ASP A 323 11.51 11.77 -20.02
CA ASP A 323 12.66 12.68 -20.17
C ASP A 323 14.03 11.98 -19.99
N ILE A 324 14.07 10.71 -19.54
CA ILE A 324 15.28 9.95 -19.19
C ILE A 324 15.20 8.56 -19.84
N GLN A 325 15.98 8.33 -20.91
CA GLN A 325 15.96 7.10 -21.71
C GLN A 325 16.44 5.85 -20.94
N ASP A 326 15.55 5.23 -20.14
CA ASP A 326 15.83 3.98 -19.41
C ASP A 326 14.60 3.06 -19.32
N ASP A 327 14.82 1.82 -18.87
CA ASP A 327 14.22 0.63 -19.48
C ASP A 327 12.80 0.20 -19.02
N ASN A 328 12.15 -0.52 -19.94
CA ASN A 328 10.86 -1.21 -20.04
C ASN A 328 9.81 -1.34 -18.90
N GLU A 329 10.03 -1.07 -17.61
CA GLU A 329 9.07 -1.45 -16.54
C GLU A 329 7.69 -0.77 -16.68
N TYR A 330 7.66 0.51 -17.06
CA TYR A 330 6.42 1.31 -17.09
C TYR A 330 5.73 1.39 -18.46
N ARG A 331 6.17 0.60 -19.45
CA ARG A 331 5.71 0.71 -20.85
C ARG A 331 4.17 0.65 -20.99
N SER A 332 3.54 -0.33 -20.33
CA SER A 332 2.08 -0.54 -20.38
C SER A 332 1.26 0.61 -19.76
N TYR A 333 1.80 1.29 -18.74
CA TYR A 333 1.21 2.52 -18.19
C TYR A 333 1.33 3.69 -19.16
N GLY A 334 2.44 3.75 -19.90
CA GLY A 334 2.64 4.73 -20.97
C GLY A 334 1.70 4.56 -22.15
N ASP A 335 1.57 3.33 -22.64
CA ASP A 335 0.63 2.98 -23.72
C ASP A 335 -0.81 3.29 -23.27
N PHE A 336 -1.19 2.97 -22.04
CA PHE A 336 -2.49 3.36 -21.50
C PHE A 336 -2.66 4.89 -21.39
N CYS A 337 -1.64 5.64 -20.95
CA CYS A 337 -1.69 7.10 -20.85
C CYS A 337 -1.90 7.77 -22.22
N LEU A 338 -1.15 7.32 -23.23
CA LEU A 338 -1.29 7.75 -24.62
C LEU A 338 -2.70 7.42 -25.14
N ASN A 339 -3.16 6.18 -24.91
CA ASN A 339 -4.47 5.74 -25.34
C ASN A 339 -5.63 6.48 -24.66
N TYR A 340 -5.45 6.84 -23.38
CA TYR A 340 -6.43 7.60 -22.61
C TYR A 340 -6.56 9.05 -23.10
N LEU A 341 -5.45 9.69 -23.46
CA LEU A 341 -5.42 11.09 -23.91
C LEU A 341 -5.73 11.26 -25.40
N GLY A 342 -5.83 10.16 -26.17
CA GLY A 342 -6.05 10.23 -27.62
C GLY A 342 -4.77 10.63 -28.38
N VAL A 343 -3.62 10.13 -27.94
CA VAL A 343 -2.30 10.43 -28.54
C VAL A 343 -1.67 9.14 -29.05
N ARG A 344 -1.10 9.16 -30.26
CA ARG A 344 -0.32 8.04 -30.82
C ARG A 344 1.15 8.41 -30.91
N LYS A 345 2.04 7.50 -30.49
CA LYS A 345 3.48 7.62 -30.70
C LYS A 345 3.85 6.96 -32.02
N GLN A 346 4.47 7.71 -32.94
CA GLN A 346 5.05 7.24 -34.20
C GLN A 346 6.57 7.44 -34.17
N PHE A 347 7.31 6.70 -34.98
CA PHE A 347 8.77 6.84 -35.10
C PHE A 347 9.15 7.23 -36.52
N TYR A 348 9.98 8.25 -36.67
CA TYR A 348 10.50 8.72 -37.95
C TYR A 348 12.02 8.92 -37.82
N ASN A 349 12.80 8.08 -38.52
CA ASN A 349 14.27 8.09 -38.48
C ASN A 349 14.84 8.23 -37.05
N LEU A 350 14.42 7.32 -36.15
CA LEU A 350 14.75 7.25 -34.72
C LEU A 350 14.06 8.29 -33.80
N ASN A 351 13.53 9.39 -34.32
CA ASN A 351 12.80 10.38 -33.51
C ASN A 351 11.35 9.95 -33.25
N ALA A 352 10.91 10.05 -32.01
CA ALA A 352 9.52 9.82 -31.63
C ALA A 352 8.66 11.08 -31.85
N ILE A 353 7.58 10.95 -32.63
CA ILE A 353 6.62 11.99 -32.94
C ILE A 353 5.28 11.62 -32.28
N TYR A 354 4.58 12.58 -31.69
CA TYR A 354 3.31 12.36 -31.01
C TYR A 354 2.16 13.00 -31.81
N VAL A 355 1.24 12.16 -32.28
CA VAL A 355 0.09 12.51 -33.12
C VAL A 355 -1.17 12.64 -32.25
N LEU A 356 -1.92 13.73 -32.43
CA LEU A 356 -3.23 13.91 -31.80
C LEU A 356 -4.33 13.27 -32.65
N LEU A 357 -5.11 12.38 -32.04
CA LEU A 357 -6.20 11.64 -32.69
C LEU A 357 -7.57 12.27 -32.42
N ASN A 358 -7.67 13.08 -31.37
CA ASN A 358 -8.83 13.93 -31.07
C ASN A 358 -8.35 15.36 -30.78
N PRO A 359 -8.24 16.23 -31.80
CA PRO A 359 -7.80 17.61 -31.60
C PRO A 359 -8.84 18.49 -30.89
N ASP A 360 -10.11 18.06 -30.83
CA ASP A 360 -11.20 18.77 -30.15
C ASP A 360 -11.29 18.44 -28.65
N ALA A 361 -10.43 17.56 -28.14
CA ALA A 361 -10.36 17.19 -26.73
C ALA A 361 -10.10 18.42 -25.83
N ASP A 362 -10.79 18.51 -24.69
CA ASP A 362 -10.76 19.70 -23.82
C ASP A 362 -9.33 20.03 -23.34
N TRP A 363 -8.51 19.02 -23.05
CA TRP A 363 -7.10 19.21 -22.66
C TRP A 363 -6.20 19.74 -23.79
N VAL A 364 -6.56 19.49 -25.06
CA VAL A 364 -5.85 20.05 -26.23
C VAL A 364 -6.26 21.50 -26.45
N ARG A 365 -7.53 21.84 -26.21
CA ARG A 365 -8.06 23.20 -26.31
C ARG A 365 -7.47 24.17 -25.27
N GLU A 366 -6.93 23.66 -24.17
CA GLU A 366 -6.19 24.43 -23.16
C GLU A 366 -4.72 24.73 -23.56
N LEU A 367 -4.19 24.10 -24.62
CA LEU A 367 -2.86 24.39 -25.15
C LEU A 367 -2.87 25.60 -26.10
N ASP A 368 -1.77 26.36 -26.13
CA ASP A 368 -1.58 27.35 -27.18
C ASP A 368 -1.43 26.65 -28.54
N SER A 369 -2.30 27.03 -29.48
CA SER A 369 -2.26 26.67 -30.90
C SER A 369 -0.86 26.70 -31.54
N ARG A 370 0.05 27.56 -31.08
CA ARG A 370 1.44 27.67 -31.55
C ARG A 370 2.32 26.47 -31.21
N LEU A 371 1.92 25.66 -30.22
CA LEU A 371 2.63 24.46 -29.77
C LEU A 371 2.25 23.21 -30.59
N LEU A 372 1.26 23.35 -31.47
CA LEU A 372 0.75 22.29 -32.34
C LEU A 372 1.29 22.48 -33.76
N GLN A 373 1.92 21.44 -34.30
CA GLN A 373 2.34 21.42 -35.71
C GLN A 373 1.27 20.73 -36.54
N ARG A 374 0.91 21.28 -37.70
CA ARG A 374 -0.13 20.72 -38.58
C ARG A 374 0.45 20.36 -39.94
N ASN A 375 0.27 19.11 -40.37
CA ASN A 375 0.59 18.64 -41.72
C ASN A 375 -0.69 18.08 -42.35
N GLY A 376 -1.33 18.88 -43.19
CA GLY A 376 -2.66 18.56 -43.73
C GLY A 376 -3.71 18.38 -42.61
N ASN A 377 -4.25 17.17 -42.52
CA ASN A 377 -5.25 16.79 -41.52
C ASN A 377 -4.65 16.33 -40.19
N VAL A 378 -3.35 16.02 -40.14
CA VAL A 378 -2.69 15.48 -38.95
C VAL A 378 -2.11 16.61 -38.11
N ILE A 379 -2.31 16.52 -36.79
CA ILE A 379 -1.79 17.47 -35.81
C ILE A 379 -0.83 16.76 -34.87
N TYR A 380 0.35 17.34 -34.66
CA TYR A 380 1.41 16.82 -33.82
C TYR A 380 1.67 17.71 -32.61
N ILE A 381 2.12 17.10 -31.52
CA ILE A 381 2.49 17.76 -30.27
C ILE A 381 3.94 17.41 -29.90
N ASN A 382 4.69 18.37 -29.38
CA ASN A 382 6.03 18.11 -28.84
C ASN A 382 5.93 17.26 -27.54
N VAL A 383 6.86 16.32 -27.37
CA VAL A 383 6.88 15.41 -26.21
C VAL A 383 6.82 16.13 -24.86
N HIS A 384 7.56 17.23 -24.66
CA HIS A 384 7.57 17.94 -23.38
C HIS A 384 6.24 18.68 -23.11
N HIS A 385 5.57 19.18 -24.16
CA HIS A 385 4.24 19.78 -24.03
C HIS A 385 3.18 18.72 -23.71
N PHE A 386 3.26 17.56 -24.37
CA PHE A 386 2.42 16.41 -24.04
C PHE A 386 2.64 15.94 -22.59
N VAL A 387 3.89 15.72 -22.16
CA VAL A 387 4.24 15.30 -20.80
C VAL A 387 3.73 16.30 -19.76
N SER A 388 3.90 17.61 -20.01
CA SER A 388 3.39 18.65 -19.12
C SER A 388 1.86 18.61 -19.00
N ALA A 389 1.14 18.55 -20.13
CA ALA A 389 -0.32 18.47 -20.15
C ALA A 389 -0.85 17.18 -19.50
N ALA A 390 -0.25 16.03 -19.80
CA ALA A 390 -0.60 14.74 -19.24
C ALA A 390 -0.39 14.71 -17.71
N ARG A 391 0.75 15.22 -17.21
CA ARG A 391 1.00 15.33 -15.76
C ARG A 391 -0.01 16.25 -15.08
N ASN A 392 -0.30 17.41 -15.68
CA ASN A 392 -1.32 18.33 -15.15
C ASN A 392 -2.70 17.67 -15.09
N TYR A 393 -3.11 16.93 -16.13
CA TYR A 393 -4.37 16.18 -16.14
C TYR A 393 -4.40 15.11 -15.03
N TRP A 394 -3.40 14.22 -14.97
CA TRP A 394 -3.40 13.11 -14.02
C TRP A 394 -3.30 13.58 -12.57
N CYS A 395 -2.50 14.59 -12.25
CA CYS A 395 -2.49 15.20 -10.91
C CYS A 395 -3.84 15.87 -10.58
N SER A 396 -4.51 16.49 -11.55
CA SER A 396 -5.84 17.07 -11.36
C SER A 396 -6.92 16.02 -11.11
N GLU A 397 -6.88 14.91 -11.85
CA GLU A 397 -7.85 13.82 -11.68
C GLU A 397 -7.61 13.04 -10.39
N LEU A 398 -6.35 12.80 -10.02
CA LEU A 398 -5.96 12.21 -8.74
C LEU A 398 -6.49 13.05 -7.56
N LEU A 399 -6.29 14.37 -7.62
CA LEU A 399 -6.83 15.30 -6.62
C LEU A 399 -8.36 15.36 -6.64
N ARG A 400 -9.00 15.42 -7.80
CA ARG A 400 -10.47 15.45 -7.93
C ARG A 400 -11.12 14.18 -7.37
N ALA A 401 -10.55 13.02 -7.66
CA ALA A 401 -11.01 11.74 -7.14
C ALA A 401 -10.77 11.66 -5.62
N GLY A 402 -9.57 11.99 -5.16
CA GLY A 402 -9.20 11.94 -3.75
C GLY A 402 -10.01 12.88 -2.86
N MET A 403 -10.33 14.08 -3.34
CA MET A 403 -11.23 15.01 -2.63
C MET A 403 -12.64 14.41 -2.44
N LYS A 404 -13.21 13.74 -3.47
CA LYS A 404 -14.49 13.04 -3.33
C LYS A 404 -14.42 11.86 -2.36
N VAL A 405 -13.29 11.14 -2.32
CA VAL A 405 -13.06 10.07 -1.34
C VAL A 405 -13.01 10.65 0.08
N LEU A 406 -12.34 11.78 0.28
CA LEU A 406 -12.32 12.48 1.57
C LEU A 406 -13.70 12.99 2.01
N ASP A 407 -14.48 13.58 1.10
CA ASP A 407 -15.85 14.00 1.36
C ASP A 407 -16.74 12.80 1.77
N ASN A 408 -16.61 11.65 1.08
CA ASN A 408 -17.36 10.43 1.42
C ASN A 408 -16.91 9.82 2.75
N LEU A 409 -15.59 9.73 3.00
CA LEU A 409 -15.05 9.28 4.29
C LEU A 409 -15.49 10.20 5.45
N GLN A 410 -15.55 11.52 5.23
CA GLN A 410 -16.11 12.46 6.22
C GLN A 410 -17.61 12.25 6.42
N ALA A 411 -18.38 11.95 5.37
CA ALA A 411 -19.80 11.60 5.50
C ALA A 411 -19.99 10.29 6.30
N LEU A 412 -19.16 9.27 6.05
CA LEU A 412 -19.15 8.01 6.78
C LEU A 412 -18.74 8.19 8.25
N TYR A 413 -17.76 9.04 8.54
CA TYR A 413 -17.40 9.43 9.92
C TYR A 413 -18.56 10.14 10.64
N ASN A 414 -19.21 11.10 9.97
CA ASN A 414 -20.38 11.77 10.53
C ASN A 414 -21.57 10.82 10.72
N PHE A 415 -21.71 9.80 9.87
CA PHE A 415 -22.71 8.74 10.01
C PHE A 415 -22.41 7.81 11.20
N SER A 416 -21.14 7.43 11.40
CA SER A 416 -20.73 6.58 12.53
C SER A 416 -20.83 7.30 13.88
N LEU A 417 -20.67 8.62 13.91
CA LEU A 417 -21.02 9.46 15.06
C LEU A 417 -22.53 9.47 15.34
N LYS A 418 -23.35 9.79 14.33
CA LYS A 418 -24.82 9.93 14.48
C LYS A 418 -25.51 8.65 14.95
N ASN A 419 -25.07 7.49 14.43
CA ASN A 419 -25.64 6.19 14.77
C ASN A 419 -24.94 5.51 15.95
N SER A 420 -24.05 6.21 16.67
CA SER A 420 -23.31 5.69 17.82
C SER A 420 -22.59 4.35 17.57
N LEU A 421 -21.98 4.21 16.37
CA LEU A 421 -21.17 3.02 16.05
C LEU A 421 -19.93 2.95 16.95
N SER A 422 -19.22 1.82 16.90
CA SER A 422 -18.06 1.59 17.76
C SER A 422 -16.97 2.66 17.58
N MET A 423 -16.20 2.89 18.65
CA MET A 423 -15.04 3.79 18.56
C MET A 423 -14.00 3.30 17.56
N PHE A 424 -13.92 1.99 17.30
CA PHE A 424 -13.09 1.43 16.25
C PHE A 424 -13.54 1.93 14.87
N CYS A 425 -14.82 1.80 14.52
CA CYS A 425 -15.36 2.32 13.25
C CYS A 425 -15.11 3.83 13.07
N GLN A 426 -15.32 4.61 14.15
CA GLN A 426 -15.12 6.06 14.16
C GLN A 426 -13.64 6.45 13.98
N SER A 427 -12.74 5.84 14.75
CA SER A 427 -11.30 6.12 14.68
C SER A 427 -10.65 5.56 13.42
N ARG A 428 -11.10 4.40 12.92
CA ARG A 428 -10.65 3.82 11.63
C ARG A 428 -10.98 4.75 10.47
N SER A 429 -12.19 5.32 10.44
CA SER A 429 -12.58 6.34 9.46
C SER A 429 -11.61 7.54 9.48
N LEU A 430 -11.19 8.00 10.66
CA LEU A 430 -10.23 9.11 10.79
C LEU A 430 -8.81 8.74 10.35
N THR A 431 -8.36 7.49 10.55
CA THR A 431 -7.06 7.02 10.01
C THR A 431 -7.05 7.07 8.48
N TYR A 432 -8.15 6.67 7.83
CA TYR A 432 -8.27 6.73 6.38
C TYR A 432 -8.41 8.14 5.82
N ILE A 433 -9.16 9.04 6.50
CA ILE A 433 -9.19 10.47 6.15
C ILE A 433 -7.78 11.07 6.18
N TYR A 434 -6.99 10.72 7.20
CA TYR A 434 -5.61 11.21 7.32
C TYR A 434 -4.69 10.64 6.23
N GLU A 435 -4.72 9.34 5.98
CA GLU A 435 -3.90 8.69 4.94
C GLU A 435 -4.13 9.33 3.56
N VAL A 436 -5.39 9.47 3.14
CA VAL A 436 -5.75 10.07 1.85
C VAL A 436 -5.39 11.56 1.82
N ALA A 437 -5.67 12.33 2.88
CA ALA A 437 -5.36 13.76 2.91
C ALA A 437 -3.86 14.05 2.94
N LYS A 438 -3.06 13.21 3.63
CA LYS A 438 -1.60 13.33 3.69
C LYS A 438 -0.98 13.07 2.33
N PHE A 439 -1.33 11.94 1.69
CA PHE A 439 -0.87 11.61 0.33
C PHE A 439 -1.15 12.74 -0.67
N LEU A 440 -2.39 13.26 -0.69
CA LEU A 440 -2.75 14.37 -1.59
C LEU A 440 -2.06 15.71 -1.25
N SER A 441 -1.49 15.85 -0.05
CA SER A 441 -0.76 17.03 0.39
C SER A 441 0.74 16.98 0.03
N GLU A 442 1.25 15.85 -0.44
CA GLU A 442 2.65 15.68 -0.86
C GLU A 442 2.97 16.54 -2.10
N SER A 443 4.18 17.09 -2.14
CA SER A 443 4.58 18.11 -3.12
C SER A 443 4.45 17.66 -4.58
N GLU A 444 4.64 16.36 -4.86
CA GLU A 444 4.62 15.83 -6.23
C GLU A 444 3.24 15.87 -6.90
N TYR A 445 2.16 15.92 -6.11
CA TYR A 445 0.77 15.86 -6.58
C TYR A 445 0.02 17.20 -6.43
N ARG A 446 0.70 18.27 -5.96
CA ARG A 446 0.10 19.59 -5.72
C ARG A 446 -0.26 20.33 -7.00
N ASN A 447 -1.52 20.26 -7.40
CA ASN A 447 -2.07 21.27 -8.30
C ASN A 447 -2.25 22.61 -7.52
N HIS A 448 -1.82 23.72 -8.11
CA HIS A 448 -1.36 24.95 -7.41
C HIS A 448 -2.44 25.82 -6.75
N SER A 449 -3.63 25.28 -6.46
CA SER A 449 -4.72 26.04 -5.82
C SER A 449 -4.57 26.10 -4.29
N TYR A 450 -4.40 27.32 -3.78
CA TYR A 450 -4.43 27.63 -2.34
C TYR A 450 -5.69 27.08 -1.62
N TYR A 451 -6.83 27.09 -2.30
CA TYR A 451 -8.10 26.58 -1.76
C TYR A 451 -8.05 25.07 -1.48
N ASN A 452 -7.43 24.30 -2.37
CA ASN A 452 -7.33 22.84 -2.22
C ASN A 452 -6.43 22.50 -1.02
N ASN A 453 -5.27 23.16 -0.89
CA ASN A 453 -4.38 22.99 0.27
C ASN A 453 -5.09 23.31 1.60
N LYS A 454 -5.88 24.40 1.66
CA LYS A 454 -6.67 24.74 2.86
C LYS A 454 -7.73 23.68 3.18
N THR A 455 -8.31 23.03 2.17
CA THR A 455 -9.33 22.01 2.35
C THR A 455 -8.72 20.66 2.77
N LEU A 456 -7.58 20.27 2.19
CA LEU A 456 -6.80 19.11 2.64
C LEU A 456 -6.34 19.28 4.10
N GLN A 457 -5.83 20.47 4.46
CA GLN A 457 -5.48 20.80 5.85
C GLN A 457 -6.68 20.65 6.80
N ARG A 458 -7.89 21.03 6.38
CA ARG A 458 -9.13 20.83 7.16
C ARG A 458 -9.43 19.35 7.43
N PHE A 459 -9.12 18.45 6.49
CA PHE A 459 -9.28 17.00 6.69
C PHE A 459 -8.22 16.44 7.65
N VAL A 460 -6.96 16.87 7.54
CA VAL A 460 -5.91 16.51 8.52
C VAL A 460 -6.30 16.99 9.92
N GLU A 461 -6.71 18.25 10.06
CA GLU A 461 -7.20 18.83 11.32
C GLU A 461 -8.44 18.12 11.91
N LEU A 462 -9.31 17.55 11.06
CA LEU A 462 -10.47 16.78 11.51
C LEU A 462 -10.03 15.47 12.16
N SER A 463 -9.09 14.76 11.52
CA SER A 463 -8.48 13.54 12.04
C SER A 463 -7.73 13.82 13.34
N THR A 464 -6.77 14.75 13.35
CA THR A 464 -5.90 15.00 14.52
C THR A 464 -6.68 15.44 15.76
N LYS A 465 -7.61 16.39 15.64
CA LYS A 465 -8.39 16.91 16.79
C LYS A 465 -9.25 15.83 17.45
N SER A 466 -9.73 14.88 16.67
CA SER A 466 -10.67 13.85 17.14
C SER A 466 -9.93 12.57 17.58
N PHE A 467 -8.86 12.18 16.88
CA PHE A 467 -8.20 10.89 17.05
C PHE A 467 -7.62 10.66 18.45
N PHE A 468 -7.05 11.70 19.08
CA PHE A 468 -6.50 11.61 20.43
C PHE A 468 -7.52 11.05 21.45
N GLY A 469 -8.79 11.47 21.37
CA GLY A 469 -9.84 11.03 22.29
C GLY A 469 -10.28 9.57 22.11
N TYR A 470 -10.05 8.99 20.93
CA TYR A 470 -10.33 7.57 20.67
C TYR A 470 -9.17 6.66 21.08
N ILE A 471 -7.92 7.13 20.94
CA ILE A 471 -6.73 6.39 21.35
C ILE A 471 -6.48 6.50 22.86
N PHE A 472 -6.78 7.64 23.49
CA PHE A 472 -6.67 7.81 24.95
C PHE A 472 -8.03 8.11 25.56
N PRO A 473 -8.99 7.17 25.51
CA PRO A 473 -10.34 7.39 26.02
C PRO A 473 -10.35 7.50 27.53
N LEU A 474 -11.30 8.28 28.04
CA LEU A 474 -11.51 8.47 29.47
C LEU A 474 -11.98 7.20 30.20
N ASP A 475 -12.66 6.31 29.47
CA ASP A 475 -13.08 4.99 29.93
C ASP A 475 -12.14 3.92 29.34
N TRP A 476 -11.36 3.29 30.23
CA TRP A 476 -10.40 2.25 29.89
C TRP A 476 -11.05 1.01 29.27
N ARG A 477 -12.35 0.78 29.47
CA ARG A 477 -13.08 -0.33 28.83
C ARG A 477 -13.07 -0.20 27.32
N LYS A 478 -13.05 1.04 26.82
CA LYS A 478 -13.01 1.35 25.39
C LYS A 478 -11.61 1.28 24.80
N SER A 479 -10.55 1.44 25.61
CA SER A 479 -9.17 1.18 25.17
C SER A 479 -8.82 -0.30 25.16
N LEU A 480 -9.50 -1.11 25.97
CA LEU A 480 -9.26 -2.55 26.12
C LEU A 480 -10.01 -3.43 25.11
N ALA A 481 -10.54 -2.88 24.02
CA ALA A 481 -11.08 -3.67 22.92
C ALA A 481 -9.95 -4.17 22.02
N GLU A 482 -9.99 -5.43 21.61
CA GLU A 482 -8.96 -6.08 20.79
C GLU A 482 -8.72 -5.32 19.46
N ASN A 483 -9.80 -4.91 18.80
CA ASN A 483 -9.74 -4.11 17.58
C ASN A 483 -9.06 -2.74 17.77
N MET A 484 -9.24 -2.12 18.94
CA MET A 484 -8.56 -0.87 19.32
C MET A 484 -7.09 -1.09 19.66
N PHE A 485 -6.69 -2.28 20.10
CA PHE A 485 -5.29 -2.65 20.31
C PHE A 485 -4.55 -2.72 18.96
N SER A 486 -5.04 -3.50 17.99
CA SER A 486 -4.38 -3.58 16.68
C SER A 486 -4.43 -2.26 15.90
N LEU A 487 -5.47 -1.44 16.08
CA LEU A 487 -5.52 -0.09 15.51
C LEU A 487 -4.35 0.77 16.03
N ARG A 488 -4.02 0.68 17.31
CA ARG A 488 -2.90 1.42 17.93
C ARG A 488 -1.54 0.98 17.39
N GLU A 489 -1.38 -0.30 17.09
CA GLU A 489 -0.17 -0.85 16.48
C GLU A 489 0.02 -0.43 15.02
N SER A 490 -1.07 -0.11 14.30
CA SER A 490 -0.99 0.27 12.89
C SER A 490 -0.11 1.50 12.64
N GLU A 491 0.71 1.43 11.58
CA GLU A 491 1.62 2.51 11.19
C GLU A 491 0.88 3.82 10.93
N VAL A 492 -0.31 3.76 10.30
CA VAL A 492 -1.16 4.93 10.05
C VAL A 492 -1.60 5.61 11.35
N SER A 493 -1.91 4.84 12.40
CA SER A 493 -2.22 5.37 13.74
C SER A 493 -0.99 6.06 14.35
N ARG A 494 0.19 5.44 14.29
CA ARG A 494 1.45 6.04 14.76
C ARG A 494 1.74 7.36 14.03
N ASN A 495 1.67 7.35 12.70
CA ASN A 495 1.87 8.51 11.84
C ASN A 495 0.83 9.62 12.10
N LEU A 496 -0.40 9.30 12.50
CA LEU A 496 -1.42 10.28 12.87
C LEU A 496 -1.16 10.87 14.27
N LEU A 497 -0.71 10.06 15.23
CA LEU A 497 -0.33 10.51 16.56
C LEU A 497 0.91 11.44 16.52
N GLU A 498 1.91 11.16 15.68
CA GLU A 498 3.01 12.10 15.44
C GLU A 498 2.52 13.44 14.85
N GLN A 499 1.55 13.42 13.93
CA GLN A 499 0.93 14.64 13.42
C GLN A 499 0.17 15.42 14.52
N VAL A 500 -0.48 14.73 15.46
CA VAL A 500 -1.11 15.37 16.64
C VAL A 500 -0.06 16.07 17.51
N ILE A 501 1.13 15.48 17.70
CA ILE A 501 2.26 16.16 18.37
C ILE A 501 2.63 17.42 17.60
N ILE A 502 2.88 17.31 16.29
CA ILE A 502 3.29 18.43 15.41
C ILE A 502 2.29 19.59 15.51
N GLU A 503 0.98 19.33 15.49
CA GLU A 503 -0.02 20.39 15.61
C GLU A 503 -0.05 21.05 16.99
N ASN A 504 0.08 20.28 18.08
CA ASN A 504 0.15 20.86 19.43
C ASN A 504 1.41 21.72 19.61
N ILE A 505 2.56 21.33 19.04
CA ILE A 505 3.79 22.13 19.11
C ILE A 505 3.86 23.24 18.03
N SER A 506 3.02 23.25 17.01
CA SER A 506 3.06 24.29 15.95
C SER A 506 2.39 25.61 16.35
N LEU A 507 1.58 25.62 17.41
CA LEU A 507 0.79 26.80 17.81
C LEU A 507 1.65 27.93 18.38
N LYS A 508 1.43 29.17 17.92
CA LYS A 508 2.19 30.35 18.35
C LYS A 508 1.81 30.75 19.78
N GLY A 509 2.80 30.88 20.66
CA GLY A 509 2.63 31.30 22.06
C GLY A 509 3.41 30.43 23.05
N LYS A 510 3.14 30.61 24.34
CA LYS A 510 3.53 29.66 25.40
C LYS A 510 2.75 28.36 25.22
N LEU A 511 3.40 27.21 25.40
CA LEU A 511 2.71 25.92 25.44
C LEU A 511 1.84 25.81 26.71
N THR A 512 0.59 25.38 26.54
CA THR A 512 -0.35 25.14 27.63
C THR A 512 -0.07 23.78 28.30
N TYR A 513 -0.49 23.61 29.56
CA TYR A 513 -0.40 22.31 30.25
C TYR A 513 -1.21 21.20 29.54
N GLY A 514 -2.28 21.56 28.82
CA GLY A 514 -3.05 20.66 27.97
C GLY A 514 -2.31 20.23 26.71
N GLN A 515 -1.65 21.15 26.00
CA GLN A 515 -0.76 20.84 24.87
C GLN A 515 0.38 19.92 25.31
N ILE A 516 1.07 20.28 26.40
CA ILE A 516 2.17 19.48 26.97
C ILE A 516 1.66 18.10 27.39
N GLY A 517 0.54 18.04 28.10
CA GLY A 517 -0.08 16.77 28.50
C GLY A 517 -0.41 15.87 27.32
N ARG A 518 -1.01 16.41 26.24
CA ARG A 518 -1.26 15.64 25.01
C ARG A 518 0.03 15.15 24.37
N VAL A 519 1.04 16.02 24.20
CA VAL A 519 2.34 15.64 23.62
C VAL A 519 2.99 14.52 24.44
N VAL A 520 3.11 14.66 25.76
CA VAL A 520 3.80 13.68 26.60
C VAL A 520 3.05 12.35 26.71
N VAL A 521 1.71 12.38 26.78
CA VAL A 521 0.87 11.16 26.73
C VAL A 521 1.14 10.39 25.43
N ILE A 522 1.20 11.09 24.29
CA ILE A 522 1.53 10.47 23.00
C ILE A 522 3.00 10.01 22.96
N THR A 523 3.96 10.77 23.48
CA THR A 523 5.37 10.34 23.53
C THR A 523 5.55 9.03 24.31
N LEU A 524 4.99 8.95 25.51
CA LEU A 524 4.98 7.71 26.30
C LEU A 524 4.07 6.61 25.72
N GLY A 525 3.12 6.98 24.86
CA GLY A 525 2.21 6.10 24.13
C GLY A 525 2.57 5.87 22.66
N LEU A 526 3.82 6.10 22.26
CA LEU A 526 4.39 5.71 20.97
C LEU A 526 5.71 4.94 21.13
N GLY A 527 6.38 5.10 22.27
CA GLY A 527 7.71 4.54 22.53
C GLY A 527 8.77 5.37 21.82
N LYS A 528 9.50 4.74 20.91
CA LYS A 528 10.50 5.42 20.07
C LYS A 528 9.79 6.22 18.97
N ILE A 529 9.97 7.54 19.03
CA ILE A 529 9.54 8.54 18.04
C ILE A 529 10.75 8.96 17.21
N ASN A 530 10.54 9.45 15.98
CA ASN A 530 11.59 10.04 15.15
C ASN A 530 12.44 11.10 15.91
N ASN A 531 13.77 10.97 15.82
CA ASN A 531 14.74 11.88 16.42
C ASN A 531 14.53 13.35 16.03
N ASP A 532 14.11 13.63 14.79
CA ASP A 532 13.85 15.01 14.34
C ASP A 532 12.61 15.61 15.01
N LEU A 533 11.59 14.79 15.28
CA LEU A 533 10.43 15.21 16.06
C LEU A 533 10.79 15.42 17.54
N TYR A 534 11.68 14.60 18.12
CA TYR A 534 12.27 14.89 19.44
C TYR A 534 13.03 16.22 19.48
N LYS A 535 13.86 16.52 18.46
CA LYS A 535 14.57 17.81 18.34
C LYS A 535 13.57 19.00 18.31
N GLU A 536 12.49 18.91 17.54
CA GLU A 536 11.49 19.99 17.47
C GLU A 536 10.64 20.12 18.75
N ILE A 537 10.26 19.00 19.41
CA ILE A 537 9.62 19.05 20.75
C ILE A 537 10.52 19.81 21.73
N LEU A 538 11.79 19.40 21.85
CA LEU A 538 12.74 20.01 22.78
C LEU A 538 12.90 21.52 22.53
N LYS A 539 13.11 21.92 21.28
CA LYS A 539 13.21 23.32 20.85
C LYS A 539 11.98 24.15 21.20
N ARG A 540 10.77 23.58 21.13
CA ARG A 540 9.52 24.28 21.50
C ARG A 540 9.30 24.34 23.01
N PHE A 541 9.92 23.43 23.77
CA PHE A 541 9.93 23.43 25.24
C PHE A 541 11.07 24.31 25.83
N ASP A 542 12.03 24.76 25.01
CA ASP A 542 13.22 25.54 25.41
C ASP A 542 13.01 27.07 25.54
N GLY A 543 11.87 27.60 25.09
CA GLY A 543 11.62 29.05 25.12
C GLY A 543 11.58 29.66 26.53
N THR A 544 11.70 30.99 26.63
CA THR A 544 11.56 31.77 27.88
C THR A 544 10.18 31.68 28.55
N CYS A 545 9.28 30.87 28.01
CA CYS A 545 7.96 30.55 28.52
C CYS A 545 7.73 29.03 28.68
N GLY A 546 8.75 28.20 28.45
CA GLY A 546 8.65 26.73 28.53
C GLY A 546 8.61 26.22 29.97
N ASN A 547 7.92 25.09 30.18
CA ASN A 547 7.93 24.40 31.47
C ASN A 547 9.21 23.57 31.59
N GLN A 548 10.23 24.14 32.26
CA GLN A 548 11.55 23.52 32.42
C GLN A 548 11.51 22.06 32.92
N PRO A 549 10.67 21.67 33.91
CA PRO A 549 10.60 20.27 34.34
C PRO A 549 10.23 19.29 33.21
N TRP A 550 9.28 19.66 32.36
CA TRP A 550 8.88 18.86 31.20
C TRP A 550 9.95 18.82 30.11
N LYS A 551 10.70 19.92 29.90
CA LYS A 551 11.86 19.93 29.00
C LYS A 551 12.91 18.92 29.47
N THR A 552 13.32 19.00 30.74
CA THR A 552 14.33 18.11 31.33
C THR A 552 13.88 16.64 31.26
N PHE A 553 12.61 16.36 31.54
CA PHE A 553 12.05 15.01 31.36
C PHE A 553 12.22 14.49 29.92
N ILE A 554 11.83 15.26 28.90
CA ILE A 554 11.98 14.83 27.49
C ILE A 554 13.45 14.65 27.10
N GLN A 555 14.37 15.50 27.59
CA GLN A 555 15.81 15.34 27.34
C GLN A 555 16.34 14.01 27.87
N VAL A 556 16.03 13.65 29.12
CA VAL A 556 16.47 12.38 29.73
C VAL A 556 15.80 11.18 29.06
N LEU A 557 14.53 11.31 28.68
CA LEU A 557 13.79 10.31 27.92
C LEU A 557 14.44 10.03 26.55
N SER A 558 14.84 11.07 25.80
CA SER A 558 15.52 10.89 24.50
C SER A 558 16.92 10.25 24.60
N GLY A 559 17.65 10.45 25.70
CA GLY A 559 18.98 9.87 25.91
C GLY A 559 20.10 10.51 25.09
N ASN A 560 21.28 9.87 25.06
CA ASN A 560 22.50 10.38 24.41
C ASN A 560 22.44 10.21 22.87
N MET A 561 21.56 10.96 22.21
CA MET A 561 21.38 10.98 20.75
C MET A 561 22.47 11.78 20.00
N GLY A 562 23.74 11.50 20.27
CA GLY A 562 24.87 12.09 19.52
C GLY A 562 25.13 13.59 19.75
N PRO A 563 26.13 14.16 19.06
CA PRO A 563 26.64 15.52 19.33
C PRO A 563 25.81 16.67 18.72
N GLU A 564 24.77 16.38 17.92
CA GLU A 564 23.94 17.41 17.27
C GLU A 564 22.85 18.00 18.17
N PHE A 565 22.61 17.42 19.34
CA PHE A 565 21.59 17.90 20.26
C PHE A 565 22.10 19.09 21.08
N PRO A 566 21.27 20.11 21.37
CA PRO A 566 21.68 21.21 22.24
C PRO A 566 22.02 20.68 23.64
N GLN A 567 23.32 20.57 23.93
CA GLN A 567 23.87 20.26 25.25
C GLN A 567 23.73 21.47 26.19
N GLY A 568 22.50 21.93 26.36
CA GLY A 568 22.13 22.97 27.31
C GLY A 568 22.21 22.44 28.73
N THR A 569 23.36 22.67 29.37
CA THR A 569 23.60 22.52 30.81
C THR A 569 23.16 21.18 31.41
N LEU A 570 23.73 20.08 30.90
CA LEU A 570 24.08 18.94 31.77
C LEU A 570 25.51 19.13 32.30
N THR A 571 25.74 20.26 33.00
CA THR A 571 26.95 20.49 33.80
C THR A 571 26.79 19.90 35.21
N ASP A 572 26.18 18.72 35.29
CA ASP A 572 26.12 17.91 36.51
C ASP A 572 26.46 16.47 36.12
N ASN A 573 27.76 16.20 36.01
CA ASN A 573 28.34 14.85 36.04
C ASN A 573 28.21 14.20 37.45
N ASN A 574 27.31 14.72 38.31
CA ASN A 574 27.10 14.31 39.69
C ASN A 574 25.85 13.42 39.85
N CYS A 575 25.17 13.06 38.77
CA CYS A 575 24.07 12.10 38.81
C CYS A 575 24.62 10.67 38.79
N GLU A 576 25.05 10.16 39.95
CA GLU A 576 25.50 8.76 40.15
C GLU A 576 24.37 7.72 39.95
N SER A 577 23.13 8.17 39.68
CA SER A 577 21.98 7.27 39.53
C SER A 577 21.81 6.75 38.09
N PRO A 578 21.39 5.49 37.89
CA PRO A 578 21.08 4.95 36.57
C PRO A 578 20.08 5.81 35.80
N ARG A 579 20.23 5.87 34.46
CA ARG A 579 19.41 6.72 33.58
C ARG A 579 17.91 6.49 33.78
N GLU A 580 17.53 5.24 34.02
CA GLU A 580 16.14 4.83 34.28
C GLU A 580 15.57 5.58 35.49
N LEU A 581 16.34 5.67 36.59
CA LEU A 581 15.92 6.37 37.81
C LEU A 581 15.80 7.88 37.56
N CYS A 582 16.70 8.45 36.75
CA CYS A 582 16.60 9.84 36.33
C CYS A 582 15.31 10.11 35.52
N VAL A 583 14.91 9.23 34.60
CA VAL A 583 13.63 9.35 33.87
C VAL A 583 12.44 9.40 34.85
N VAL A 584 12.41 8.51 35.85
CA VAL A 584 11.30 8.43 36.81
C VAL A 584 11.24 9.69 37.69
N LEU A 585 12.39 10.16 38.19
CA LEU A 585 12.47 11.37 39.01
C LEU A 585 12.07 12.63 38.22
N LYS A 586 12.51 12.78 36.97
CA LYS A 586 12.13 13.93 36.13
C LYS A 586 10.66 13.91 35.70
N LEU A 587 10.06 12.72 35.52
CA LEU A 587 8.61 12.60 35.34
C LEU A 587 7.85 13.02 36.61
N GLN A 588 8.33 12.63 37.79
CA GLN A 588 7.75 13.04 39.07
C GLN A 588 7.82 14.56 39.27
N GLU A 589 8.99 15.18 39.05
CA GLU A 589 9.18 16.63 39.14
C GLU A 589 8.21 17.39 38.22
N ALA A 590 8.05 16.94 36.98
CA ALA A 590 7.18 17.60 36.00
C ALA A 590 5.67 17.42 36.29
N LEU A 591 5.27 16.27 36.86
CA LEU A 591 3.90 16.05 37.34
C LEU A 591 3.61 16.86 38.62
N MET A 592 4.58 17.02 39.51
CA MET A 592 4.48 17.86 40.70
C MET A 592 4.32 19.35 40.32
N ASP A 593 5.14 19.87 39.40
CA ASP A 593 4.99 21.23 38.83
C ASP A 593 3.58 21.43 38.27
N THR A 594 3.14 20.49 37.43
CA THR A 594 1.82 20.53 36.80
C THR A 594 0.68 20.51 37.82
N TYR A 595 0.78 19.70 38.88
CA TYR A 595 -0.24 19.61 39.92
C TYR A 595 -0.32 20.88 40.80
N ASN A 596 0.83 21.49 41.08
CA ASN A 596 0.91 22.73 41.86
C ASN A 596 0.57 23.98 41.03
N ALA A 597 0.61 23.89 39.70
CA ALA A 597 0.18 24.95 38.80
C ALA A 597 -1.32 25.24 38.93
N ASN A 598 -1.72 26.44 38.52
CA ASN A 598 -3.11 26.86 38.62
C ASN A 598 -3.99 26.10 37.60
N TRP A 599 -4.68 25.05 38.06
CA TRP A 599 -5.62 24.26 37.25
C TRP A 599 -6.73 25.10 36.58
N ARG A 600 -6.91 26.37 36.98
CA ARG A 600 -7.86 27.28 36.37
C ARG A 600 -7.38 27.96 35.09
N GLU A 601 -6.12 27.77 34.69
CA GLU A 601 -5.55 28.24 33.42
C GLU A 601 -6.31 27.72 32.17
N VAL A 602 -6.10 28.38 31.04
CA VAL A 602 -6.72 28.03 29.75
C VAL A 602 -6.02 26.80 29.16
N ASP A 603 -6.79 25.78 28.75
CA ASP A 603 -6.28 24.48 28.30
C ASP A 603 -5.25 23.90 29.29
N TYR A 604 -5.64 23.81 30.57
CA TYR A 604 -4.93 23.02 31.58
C TYR A 604 -5.01 21.50 31.24
N ILE A 605 -4.11 20.69 31.81
CA ILE A 605 -4.10 19.24 31.54
C ILE A 605 -5.43 18.59 31.94
N SER A 606 -5.93 17.66 31.13
CA SER A 606 -7.17 16.94 31.45
C SER A 606 -6.93 15.89 32.54
N PRO A 607 -7.95 15.53 33.35
CA PRO A 607 -7.82 14.47 34.35
C PRO A 607 -7.42 13.12 33.73
N GLY A 608 -7.91 12.83 32.52
CA GLY A 608 -7.57 11.61 31.79
C GLY A 608 -6.09 11.53 31.43
N CYS A 609 -5.51 12.62 30.89
CA CYS A 609 -4.09 12.71 30.58
C CYS A 609 -3.23 12.66 31.85
N PHE A 610 -3.60 13.42 32.88
CA PHE A 610 -2.83 13.47 34.12
C PHE A 610 -2.79 12.10 34.82
N LEU A 611 -3.92 11.39 34.92
CA LEU A 611 -3.93 10.04 35.49
C LEU A 611 -3.22 9.00 34.63
N TYR A 612 -3.23 9.11 33.30
CA TYR A 612 -2.39 8.26 32.44
C TYR A 612 -0.91 8.42 32.79
N LEU A 613 -0.44 9.65 32.97
CA LEU A 613 0.96 9.94 33.33
C LEU A 613 1.30 9.47 34.75
N ILE A 614 0.37 9.56 35.70
CA ILE A 614 0.51 8.96 37.05
C ILE A 614 0.60 7.43 36.98
N GLU A 615 -0.19 6.76 36.13
CA GLU A 615 -0.10 5.31 35.91
C GLU A 615 1.22 4.91 35.23
N ARG A 616 1.71 5.70 34.26
CA ARG A 616 3.05 5.49 33.68
C ARG A 616 4.13 5.64 34.74
N LEU A 617 4.06 6.68 35.59
CA LEU A 617 4.99 6.89 36.71
C LEU A 617 4.95 5.73 37.71
N LEU A 618 3.76 5.21 38.02
CA LEU A 618 3.58 4.05 38.90
C LEU A 618 4.24 2.79 38.34
N ILE A 619 4.01 2.48 37.07
CA ILE A 619 4.67 1.35 36.40
C ILE A 619 6.19 1.58 36.41
N LEU A 620 6.67 2.75 35.97
CA LEU A 620 8.10 3.12 35.93
C LEU A 620 8.80 3.01 37.30
N ALA A 621 8.17 3.45 38.38
CA ALA A 621 8.71 3.32 39.75
C ALA A 621 8.73 1.87 40.26
N SER A 622 7.96 0.97 39.65
CA SER A 622 7.87 -0.43 40.08
C SER A 622 8.93 -1.33 39.45
N TYR A 623 9.50 -0.99 38.28
CA TYR A 623 10.54 -1.78 37.59
C TYR A 623 11.72 -2.17 38.49
N PHE A 624 12.17 -1.24 39.34
CA PHE A 624 13.35 -1.42 40.20
C PHE A 624 13.21 -2.60 41.18
N LYS A 625 12.02 -3.20 41.34
CA LYS A 625 11.81 -4.42 42.12
C LYS A 625 12.00 -5.73 41.33
N GLY A 626 12.28 -5.66 40.02
CA GLY A 626 12.40 -6.82 39.11
C GLY A 626 11.05 -7.44 38.71
N TYR A 627 9.94 -6.84 39.12
CA TYR A 627 8.57 -7.18 38.75
C TYR A 627 7.67 -5.97 39.01
N PHE A 628 6.50 -5.90 38.38
CA PHE A 628 5.46 -4.94 38.73
C PHE A 628 4.07 -5.54 38.65
N ILE A 629 3.12 -4.93 39.37
CA ILE A 629 1.70 -5.30 39.37
C ILE A 629 0.91 -4.10 38.84
N THR A 630 0.09 -4.29 37.81
CA THR A 630 -0.74 -3.21 37.26
C THR A 630 -2.10 -3.74 36.81
N SER A 631 -2.95 -2.88 36.25
CA SER A 631 -4.23 -3.29 35.65
C SER A 631 -4.04 -3.75 34.20
N LYS A 632 -4.89 -4.66 33.71
CA LYS A 632 -4.86 -5.14 32.31
C LYS A 632 -4.87 -4.00 31.30
N SER A 633 -5.68 -2.96 31.50
CA SER A 633 -5.70 -1.78 30.62
C SER A 633 -4.38 -1.02 30.63
N SER A 634 -3.80 -0.80 31.81
CA SER A 634 -2.54 -0.06 31.92
C SER A 634 -1.34 -0.87 31.40
N PHE A 635 -1.37 -2.20 31.56
CA PHE A 635 -0.38 -3.10 30.96
C PHE A 635 -0.48 -3.13 29.44
N ALA A 636 -1.68 -3.35 28.88
CA ALA A 636 -1.88 -3.40 27.43
C ALA A 636 -1.37 -2.11 26.75
N GLU A 637 -1.70 -0.95 27.31
CA GLU A 637 -1.20 0.34 26.82
C GLU A 637 0.30 0.55 27.03
N TRP A 638 0.95 -0.13 27.98
CA TRP A 638 2.40 -0.05 28.13
C TRP A 638 3.10 -1.00 27.14
N PHE A 639 2.57 -2.22 26.99
CA PHE A 639 3.17 -3.30 26.21
C PHE A 639 3.24 -3.00 24.70
N ILE A 640 2.19 -2.40 24.10
CA ILE A 640 2.15 -2.02 22.67
C ILE A 640 3.41 -1.23 22.25
N TYR A 641 3.88 -0.35 23.14
CA TYR A 641 4.91 0.66 22.87
C TYR A 641 6.27 0.35 23.49
N GLN A 642 6.46 -0.84 24.06
CA GLN A 642 7.79 -1.30 24.47
C GLN A 642 8.60 -1.72 23.23
N ASP A 643 9.85 -1.29 23.18
CA ASP A 643 10.79 -1.64 22.11
C ASP A 643 11.50 -2.97 22.41
N ALA A 644 11.79 -3.77 21.39
CA ALA A 644 12.36 -5.11 21.57
C ALA A 644 13.75 -5.09 22.23
N ASP A 645 14.46 -3.96 22.10
CA ASP A 645 15.81 -3.73 22.62
C ASP A 645 15.86 -3.10 24.02
N THR A 646 14.72 -2.85 24.69
CA THR A 646 14.70 -2.25 26.05
C THR A 646 15.07 -3.23 27.16
N ASN A 647 16.33 -3.70 27.16
CA ASN A 647 16.96 -4.46 28.24
C ASN A 647 17.24 -3.59 29.49
N LEU A 648 16.19 -3.26 30.26
CA LEU A 648 16.30 -2.54 31.53
C LEU A 648 16.73 -3.48 32.69
N ASN A 649 17.94 -4.05 32.61
CA ASN A 649 18.57 -4.75 33.73
C ASN A 649 19.20 -3.76 34.70
N SER A 650 18.40 -3.11 35.55
CA SER A 650 18.84 -2.04 36.47
C SER A 650 18.18 -2.18 37.85
N THR A 651 18.83 -2.89 38.78
CA THR A 651 18.47 -2.93 40.21
C THR A 651 19.03 -1.70 40.94
N ALA A 652 18.47 -0.53 40.65
CA ALA A 652 18.81 0.71 41.36
C ALA A 652 18.21 0.75 42.78
N GLY A 653 18.80 1.56 43.67
CA GLY A 653 18.49 1.59 45.10
C GLY A 653 17.01 1.86 45.45
N ILE A 654 16.42 0.91 46.18
CA ILE A 654 14.98 0.83 46.54
C ILE A 654 14.44 2.08 47.26
N GLY A 655 15.29 2.82 48.00
CA GLY A 655 14.85 3.95 48.83
C GLY A 655 14.26 5.14 48.06
N SER A 656 14.66 5.34 46.81
CA SER A 656 14.14 6.43 45.95
C SER A 656 12.67 6.21 45.55
N CYS A 657 12.24 4.96 45.41
CA CYS A 657 10.91 4.60 44.94
C CYS A 657 9.81 4.95 45.96
N HIS A 658 10.11 4.91 47.27
CA HIS A 658 9.15 5.29 48.32
C HIS A 658 8.66 6.74 48.16
N VAL A 659 9.54 7.67 47.78
CA VAL A 659 9.20 9.09 47.57
C VAL A 659 8.20 9.25 46.42
N ILE A 660 8.37 8.45 45.35
CA ILE A 660 7.48 8.45 44.19
C ILE A 660 6.11 7.85 44.55
N PHE A 661 6.07 6.70 45.23
CA PHE A 661 4.83 6.09 45.71
C PHE A 661 4.05 7.02 46.65
N LYS A 662 4.74 7.68 47.59
CA LYS A 662 4.15 8.67 48.51
C LYS A 662 3.55 9.87 47.76
N PHE A 663 4.23 10.37 46.72
CA PHE A 663 3.68 11.42 45.86
C PHE A 663 2.40 10.99 45.16
N ILE A 664 2.39 9.80 44.53
CA ILE A 664 1.21 9.26 43.82
C ILE A 664 0.02 9.14 44.77
N VAL A 665 0.23 8.59 45.98
CA VAL A 665 -0.83 8.44 47.00
C VAL A 665 -1.34 9.79 47.48
N ASN A 666 -0.46 10.75 47.77
CA ASN A 666 -0.86 12.09 48.21
C ASN A 666 -1.73 12.80 47.16
N VAL A 667 -1.31 12.80 45.90
CA VAL A 667 -2.06 13.42 44.80
C VAL A 667 -3.42 12.73 44.60
N ALA A 668 -3.44 11.39 44.57
CA ALA A 668 -4.67 10.65 44.39
C ALA A 668 -5.65 10.85 45.56
N GLN A 669 -5.15 10.89 46.80
CA GLN A 669 -5.95 11.17 48.00
C GLN A 669 -6.52 12.60 47.98
N GLN A 670 -5.71 13.61 47.64
CA GLN A 670 -6.17 15.01 47.55
C GLN A 670 -7.27 15.18 46.49
N LEU A 671 -7.13 14.55 45.33
CA LEU A 671 -8.16 14.55 44.28
C LEU A 671 -9.47 13.85 44.72
N LEU A 672 -9.37 12.77 45.52
CA LEU A 672 -10.53 12.08 46.11
C LEU A 672 -11.21 12.89 47.23
N PHE A 673 -10.45 13.68 48.00
CA PHE A 673 -10.98 14.49 49.10
C PHE A 673 -11.57 15.82 48.62
N ASN A 674 -10.96 16.47 47.64
CA ASN A 674 -11.42 17.76 47.10
C ASN A 674 -12.51 17.60 46.02
N LYS A 675 -13.61 16.89 46.36
CA LYS A 675 -14.72 16.55 45.44
C LYS A 675 -15.17 17.72 44.56
N LYS A 676 -15.32 18.92 45.13
CA LYS A 676 -15.77 20.12 44.39
C LYS A 676 -14.78 20.53 43.30
N ASP A 677 -13.51 20.75 43.66
CA ASP A 677 -12.49 21.18 42.69
C ASP A 677 -12.23 20.11 41.64
N THR A 678 -12.26 18.82 42.01
CA THR A 678 -12.15 17.70 41.06
C THR A 678 -13.30 17.69 40.05
N MET A 679 -14.55 17.92 40.48
CA MET A 679 -15.70 18.04 39.56
C MET A 679 -15.61 19.30 38.68
N ASP A 680 -15.10 20.42 39.20
CA ASP A 680 -14.91 21.65 38.46
C ASP A 680 -13.77 21.53 37.42
N TRP A 681 -12.71 20.77 37.73
CA TRP A 681 -11.63 20.40 36.80
C TRP A 681 -12.15 19.54 35.65
N ILE A 682 -12.95 18.49 35.93
CA ILE A 682 -13.62 17.68 34.89
C ILE A 682 -14.47 18.57 33.97
N ARG A 683 -15.27 19.48 34.55
CA ARG A 683 -16.13 20.39 33.77
C ARG A 683 -15.33 21.31 32.86
N LYS A 684 -14.17 21.80 33.31
CA LYS A 684 -13.25 22.61 32.49
C LYS A 684 -12.61 21.84 31.32
N SER A 685 -12.50 20.52 31.41
CA SER A 685 -12.02 19.67 30.31
C SER A 685 -13.09 19.33 29.26
N ASN A 686 -14.27 19.96 29.30
CA ASN A 686 -15.43 19.69 28.43
C ASN A 686 -15.92 18.22 28.50
N VAL A 687 -15.85 17.61 29.68
CA VAL A 687 -16.29 16.24 29.95
C VAL A 687 -17.58 16.24 30.78
N ASN A 688 -18.50 15.30 30.52
CA ASN A 688 -19.68 15.11 31.38
C ASN A 688 -19.25 14.64 32.79
N VAL A 689 -19.40 15.53 33.77
CA VAL A 689 -19.07 15.27 35.17
C VAL A 689 -19.85 14.08 35.73
N LYS A 690 -21.13 13.91 35.37
CA LYS A 690 -21.98 12.85 35.93
C LYS A 690 -21.49 11.46 35.53
N ASP A 691 -21.08 11.30 34.28
CA ASP A 691 -20.68 10.01 33.72
C ASP A 691 -19.22 9.69 34.07
N TYR A 692 -18.34 10.70 34.10
CA TYR A 692 -16.91 10.49 34.27
C TYR A 692 -16.43 10.55 35.73
N TYR A 693 -17.08 11.30 36.63
CA TYR A 693 -16.63 11.40 38.02
C TYR A 693 -16.56 10.04 38.75
N PRO A 694 -17.54 9.11 38.60
CA PRO A 694 -17.42 7.76 39.17
C PRO A 694 -16.24 6.96 38.61
N LEU A 695 -16.00 7.05 37.30
CA LEU A 695 -14.86 6.39 36.63
C LEU A 695 -13.52 6.97 37.12
N LEU A 696 -13.44 8.29 37.33
CA LEU A 696 -12.26 8.95 37.90
C LEU A 696 -12.00 8.48 39.34
N VAL A 697 -13.05 8.42 40.18
CA VAL A 697 -12.95 7.92 41.57
C VAL A 697 -12.47 6.46 41.59
N LEU A 698 -13.03 5.59 40.73
CA LEU A 698 -12.57 4.21 40.58
C LEU A 698 -11.10 4.16 40.19
N ARG A 699 -10.66 4.93 39.18
CA ARG A 699 -9.26 4.96 38.72
C ARG A 699 -8.30 5.44 39.82
N LEU A 700 -8.68 6.47 40.58
CA LEU A 700 -7.91 6.99 41.72
C LEU A 700 -7.78 5.97 42.85
N VAL A 701 -8.86 5.26 43.21
CA VAL A 701 -8.82 4.18 44.20
C VAL A 701 -7.98 3.00 43.71
N SER A 702 -8.13 2.62 42.44
CA SER A 702 -7.30 1.59 41.80
C SER A 702 -5.81 1.94 41.82
N ILE A 703 -5.43 3.20 41.54
CA ILE A 703 -4.04 3.66 41.64
C ILE A 703 -3.50 3.48 43.05
N ILE A 704 -4.26 3.82 44.10
CA ILE A 704 -3.81 3.66 45.50
C ILE A 704 -3.69 2.18 45.88
N CYS A 705 -4.61 1.32 45.42
CA CYS A 705 -4.49 -0.14 45.57
C CYS A 705 -3.25 -0.69 44.84
N LEU A 706 -2.96 -0.23 43.62
CA LEU A 706 -1.77 -0.64 42.87
C LEU A 706 -0.47 -0.12 43.52
N VAL A 707 -0.45 1.10 44.06
CA VAL A 707 0.70 1.57 44.86
C VAL A 707 0.93 0.64 46.05
N HIS A 708 -0.11 0.30 46.82
CA HIS A 708 0.02 -0.62 47.95
C HIS A 708 0.60 -1.98 47.54
N LEU A 709 0.12 -2.56 46.43
CA LEU A 709 0.60 -3.84 45.91
C LEU A 709 2.07 -3.80 45.44
N ASN A 710 2.51 -2.69 44.84
CA ASN A 710 3.90 -2.56 44.38
C ASN A 710 4.85 -2.14 45.50
N SER A 711 4.44 -1.28 46.43
CA SER A 711 5.31 -0.79 47.51
C SER A 711 5.39 -1.78 48.67
N GLY A 712 4.27 -2.42 49.05
CA GLY A 712 4.08 -3.15 50.31
C GLY A 712 3.57 -2.26 51.46
N GLU A 713 3.34 -0.97 51.20
CA GLU A 713 3.07 0.07 52.19
C GLU A 713 1.73 0.79 51.90
N PHE A 714 1.41 1.87 52.59
CA PHE A 714 0.21 2.71 52.35
C PHE A 714 -1.17 2.02 52.52
N LEU A 715 -1.25 0.82 53.12
CA LEU A 715 -2.52 0.12 53.38
C LEU A 715 -3.53 0.99 54.16
N GLU A 716 -3.05 1.81 55.09
CA GLU A 716 -3.87 2.77 55.86
C GLU A 716 -4.63 3.77 54.97
N PHE A 717 -4.07 4.14 53.82
CA PHE A 717 -4.76 5.01 52.87
C PHE A 717 -5.93 4.29 52.21
N VAL A 718 -5.77 3.01 51.84
CA VAL A 718 -6.87 2.17 51.36
C VAL A 718 -7.99 2.09 52.42
N PHE A 719 -7.65 1.88 53.69
CA PHE A 719 -8.65 1.87 54.77
C PHE A 719 -9.34 3.21 54.99
N SER A 720 -8.61 4.32 54.94
CA SER A 720 -9.13 5.68 55.07
C SER A 720 -10.16 6.03 53.98
N LEU A 721 -9.93 5.55 52.75
CA LEU A 721 -10.88 5.70 51.63
C LEU A 721 -12.15 4.86 51.84
N LEU A 722 -11.99 3.60 52.26
CA LEU A 722 -13.11 2.68 52.53
C LEU A 722 -13.98 3.08 53.74
N CYS A 723 -13.53 4.04 54.56
CA CYS A 723 -14.32 4.66 55.63
C CYS A 723 -15.27 5.77 55.12
N ARG A 724 -15.11 6.28 53.90
CA ARG A 724 -15.77 7.51 53.43
C ARG A 724 -16.91 7.18 52.47
N SER A 725 -18.15 7.28 52.96
CA SER A 725 -19.36 6.91 52.19
C SER A 725 -19.41 7.59 50.82
N TYR A 726 -19.16 8.91 50.76
CA TYR A 726 -19.18 9.70 49.53
C TYR A 726 -18.15 9.28 48.45
N ILE A 727 -17.14 8.48 48.81
CA ILE A 727 -16.19 7.85 47.89
C ILE A 727 -16.70 6.46 47.50
N THR A 728 -17.09 5.64 48.48
CA THR A 728 -17.55 4.26 48.25
C THR A 728 -18.87 4.20 47.47
N GLU A 729 -19.74 5.21 47.60
CA GLU A 729 -20.97 5.41 46.81
C GLU A 729 -20.71 5.65 45.31
N GLN A 730 -19.47 5.99 44.92
CA GLN A 730 -19.09 6.22 43.52
C GLN A 730 -18.39 5.00 42.89
N LEU A 731 -18.10 3.96 43.68
CA LEU A 731 -17.45 2.73 43.21
C LEU A 731 -18.49 1.71 42.73
N PRO A 732 -18.18 0.88 41.72
CA PRO A 732 -19.01 -0.28 41.39
C PRO A 732 -19.20 -1.17 42.61
N TRP A 733 -20.43 -1.62 42.84
CA TRP A 733 -20.75 -2.41 44.04
C TRP A 733 -19.91 -3.69 44.12
N GLU A 734 -19.72 -4.42 43.02
CA GLU A 734 -18.95 -5.67 43.03
C GLU A 734 -17.47 -5.46 43.36
N PHE A 735 -16.91 -4.29 43.01
CA PHE A 735 -15.54 -3.91 43.38
C PHE A 735 -15.43 -3.64 44.87
N TYR A 736 -16.34 -2.81 45.39
CA TYR A 736 -16.33 -2.39 46.79
C TYR A 736 -16.64 -3.55 47.74
N ASP A 737 -17.60 -4.41 47.39
CA ASP A 737 -18.06 -5.51 48.22
C ASP A 737 -16.95 -6.55 48.50
N VAL A 738 -16.15 -6.92 47.49
CA VAL A 738 -14.99 -7.81 47.66
C VAL A 738 -14.01 -7.26 48.70
N ILE A 739 -13.65 -5.97 48.57
CA ILE A 739 -12.70 -5.30 49.46
C ILE A 739 -13.31 -5.11 50.87
N ARG A 740 -14.61 -4.80 50.96
CA ARG A 740 -15.36 -4.64 52.21
C ARG A 740 -15.44 -5.95 53.00
N ARG A 741 -15.77 -7.07 52.36
CA ARG A 741 -15.89 -8.40 53.00
C ARG A 741 -14.57 -8.85 53.61
N LYS A 742 -13.45 -8.61 52.92
CA LYS A 742 -12.11 -9.05 53.32
C LYS A 742 -11.27 -7.94 53.97
N ARG A 743 -11.91 -6.89 54.51
CA ARG A 743 -11.26 -5.67 55.03
C ARG A 743 -10.14 -5.91 56.06
N LYS A 744 -10.16 -6.99 56.84
CA LYS A 744 -9.06 -7.28 57.79
C LYS A 744 -7.80 -7.87 57.14
N HIS A 745 -7.88 -8.32 55.89
CA HIS A 745 -6.80 -9.06 55.20
C HIS A 745 -6.75 -8.67 53.70
N ILE A 746 -6.63 -7.38 53.40
CA ILE A 746 -6.45 -6.93 52.00
C ILE A 746 -5.07 -7.40 51.53
N ASN A 747 -5.05 -8.32 50.58
CA ASN A 747 -3.85 -8.87 49.95
C ASN A 747 -4.00 -8.93 48.42
N VAL A 748 -2.97 -9.43 47.72
CA VAL A 748 -2.95 -9.55 46.26
C VAL A 748 -4.19 -10.25 45.70
N ASN A 749 -4.66 -11.32 46.36
CA ASN A 749 -5.79 -12.11 45.88
C ASN A 749 -7.13 -11.37 46.06
N VAL A 750 -7.30 -10.62 47.17
CA VAL A 750 -8.49 -9.76 47.37
C VAL A 750 -8.57 -8.67 46.31
N LEU A 751 -7.44 -8.03 46.00
CA LEU A 751 -7.40 -6.96 45.01
C LEU A 751 -7.51 -7.51 43.57
N ALA A 752 -6.95 -8.67 43.26
CA ALA A 752 -7.15 -9.34 41.98
C ALA A 752 -8.63 -9.69 41.73
N GLU A 753 -9.30 -10.29 42.72
CA GLU A 753 -10.74 -10.57 42.68
C GLU A 753 -11.55 -9.28 42.40
N ALA A 754 -11.27 -8.19 43.10
CA ALA A 754 -11.95 -6.90 42.91
C ALA A 754 -11.70 -6.30 41.51
N PHE A 755 -10.45 -6.31 41.03
CA PHE A 755 -10.09 -5.83 39.69
C PHE A 755 -10.69 -6.69 38.57
N LYS A 756 -10.82 -8.01 38.78
CA LYS A 756 -11.53 -8.94 37.89
C LYS A 756 -13.02 -8.59 37.80
N LYS A 757 -13.69 -8.24 38.92
CA LYS A 757 -15.11 -7.84 38.93
C LYS A 757 -15.42 -6.59 38.10
N ILE A 758 -14.49 -5.65 37.94
CA ILE A 758 -14.70 -4.47 37.07
C ILE A 758 -14.36 -4.71 35.60
N HIS A 759 -13.95 -5.93 35.23
CA HIS A 759 -13.37 -6.35 33.94
C HIS A 759 -11.98 -5.78 33.62
N ASN A 760 -11.20 -5.40 34.65
CA ASN A 760 -9.83 -4.93 34.49
C ASN A 760 -8.86 -5.74 35.38
N PRO A 761 -8.70 -7.05 35.15
CA PRO A 761 -7.93 -7.92 36.05
C PRO A 761 -6.50 -7.41 36.28
N LEU A 762 -5.91 -7.76 37.41
CA LEU A 762 -4.50 -7.44 37.66
C LEU A 762 -3.60 -8.23 36.72
N VAL A 763 -2.50 -7.61 36.31
CA VAL A 763 -1.40 -8.23 35.58
C VAL A 763 -0.16 -8.19 36.47
N ILE A 764 0.44 -9.34 36.71
CA ILE A 764 1.69 -9.51 37.46
C ILE A 764 2.78 -9.80 36.43
N VAL A 765 3.74 -8.88 36.30
CA VAL A 765 4.75 -8.89 35.24
C VAL A 765 6.12 -9.18 35.83
N SER A 766 6.73 -10.29 35.43
CA SER A 766 8.11 -10.67 35.80
C SER A 766 9.12 -10.06 34.81
N LEU A 767 10.18 -9.44 35.34
CA LEU A 767 11.27 -8.80 34.59
C LEU A 767 12.65 -9.33 35.00
N GLY A 768 12.72 -10.50 35.65
CA GLY A 768 13.92 -10.97 36.34
C GLY A 768 13.65 -11.37 37.79
N GLY A 769 12.74 -10.68 38.47
CA GLY A 769 12.36 -10.97 39.85
C GLY A 769 11.55 -12.26 40.02
N ASN A 770 11.68 -12.88 41.20
CA ASN A 770 10.94 -14.08 41.56
C ASN A 770 9.48 -13.75 41.90
N CYS A 771 8.57 -14.08 40.97
CA CYS A 771 7.13 -13.86 41.12
C CYS A 771 6.36 -15.11 41.60
N SER A 772 7.04 -16.25 41.85
CA SER A 772 6.41 -17.50 42.31
C SER A 772 5.66 -17.36 43.64
N ARG A 773 6.00 -16.34 44.45
CA ARG A 773 5.27 -15.97 45.68
C ARG A 773 3.83 -15.51 45.46
N PHE A 774 3.42 -15.21 44.23
CA PHE A 774 2.09 -14.71 43.90
C PHE A 774 1.18 -15.83 43.39
N LEU A 775 0.66 -16.66 44.31
CA LEU A 775 -0.38 -17.64 44.02
C LEU A 775 -1.75 -16.94 43.91
N CYS A 776 -2.03 -16.38 42.73
CA CYS A 776 -3.21 -15.55 42.47
C CYS A 776 -3.97 -15.97 41.20
N PRO A 777 -5.05 -16.77 41.30
CA PRO A 777 -5.80 -17.28 40.13
C PRO A 777 -6.70 -16.23 39.45
N ASP A 778 -6.90 -15.07 40.07
CA ASP A 778 -7.69 -13.95 39.53
C ASP A 778 -6.83 -12.88 38.83
N ALA A 779 -5.51 -13.08 38.77
CA ALA A 779 -4.57 -12.21 38.06
C ALA A 779 -3.99 -12.90 36.82
N ILE A 780 -3.66 -12.11 35.79
CA ILE A 780 -2.93 -12.54 34.61
C ILE A 780 -1.44 -12.50 34.95
N PHE A 781 -0.71 -13.59 34.68
CA PHE A 781 0.73 -13.66 34.89
C PHE A 781 1.47 -13.53 33.55
N VAL A 782 2.47 -12.65 33.50
CA VAL A 782 3.28 -12.40 32.30
C VAL A 782 4.76 -12.46 32.66
N ASP A 783 5.54 -13.29 31.97
CA ASP A 783 7.01 -13.31 32.10
C ASP A 783 7.66 -12.72 30.86
N MET A 784 8.26 -11.53 31.02
CA MET A 784 8.93 -10.78 29.95
C MET A 784 10.34 -11.30 29.65
N ARG A 785 10.89 -12.23 30.46
CA ARG A 785 12.18 -12.88 30.14
C ARG A 785 12.06 -13.85 28.97
N VAL A 786 10.88 -14.47 28.82
CA VAL A 786 10.61 -15.34 27.68
C VAL A 786 10.34 -14.42 26.48
N LYS A 787 11.09 -14.58 25.39
CA LYS A 787 10.78 -13.97 24.09
C LYS A 787 9.48 -14.58 23.55
N GLN A 788 8.34 -14.13 24.06
CA GLN A 788 7.01 -14.44 23.53
C GLN A 788 6.78 -13.57 22.29
N CYS A 789 6.15 -14.10 21.24
CA CYS A 789 5.71 -13.25 20.14
C CYS A 789 4.56 -12.32 20.61
N ARG A 790 4.34 -11.21 19.91
CA ARG A 790 3.24 -10.28 20.24
C ARG A 790 1.87 -10.96 20.18
N GLU A 791 1.71 -11.96 19.33
CA GLU A 791 0.48 -12.75 19.18
C GLU A 791 0.19 -13.63 20.40
N ASP A 792 1.21 -14.22 21.02
CA ASP A 792 1.03 -15.01 22.25
C ASP A 792 0.66 -14.09 23.43
N MET A 793 1.27 -12.91 23.53
CA MET A 793 0.88 -11.90 24.50
C MET A 793 -0.55 -11.39 24.26
N LEU A 794 -0.98 -11.27 23.00
CA LEU A 794 -2.38 -10.99 22.65
C LEU A 794 -3.33 -12.10 23.13
N LYS A 795 -3.01 -13.38 22.92
CA LYS A 795 -3.82 -14.51 23.44
C LYS A 795 -3.88 -14.52 24.97
N VAL A 796 -2.80 -14.17 25.66
CA VAL A 796 -2.75 -14.08 27.14
C VAL A 796 -3.60 -12.92 27.66
N LEU A 797 -3.60 -11.77 26.98
CA LEU A 797 -4.42 -10.62 27.36
C LEU A 797 -5.89 -10.81 26.97
N PHE A 798 -6.15 -11.37 25.80
CA PHE A 798 -7.48 -11.56 25.20
C PHE A 798 -7.71 -13.05 24.91
N PRO A 799 -7.86 -13.90 25.95
CA PRO A 799 -8.16 -15.30 25.75
C PRO A 799 -9.50 -15.43 25.01
N GLU A 800 -9.53 -16.27 23.98
CA GLU A 800 -10.75 -16.53 23.22
C GLU A 800 -11.85 -17.03 24.16
N THR A 801 -12.86 -16.20 24.38
CA THR A 801 -14.11 -16.69 24.94
C THR A 801 -14.70 -17.63 23.91
N VAL A 802 -14.85 -18.91 24.25
CA VAL A 802 -15.66 -19.86 23.47
C VAL A 802 -17.08 -19.30 23.41
N LYS A 803 -17.38 -18.55 22.34
CA LYS A 803 -18.70 -17.98 22.14
C LYS A 803 -19.62 -19.12 21.76
N ALA A 804 -20.49 -19.50 22.70
CA ALA A 804 -21.74 -20.15 22.35
C ALA A 804 -22.41 -19.33 21.24
N SER A 805 -22.86 -20.01 20.20
CA SER A 805 -23.31 -19.40 18.94
C SER A 805 -24.41 -18.36 19.18
N GLN A 806 -24.05 -17.07 19.06
CA GLN A 806 -25.03 -15.99 18.95
C GLN A 806 -25.69 -16.03 17.56
N GLY A 807 -26.58 -16.99 17.38
CA GLY A 807 -27.62 -16.95 16.37
C GLY A 807 -28.93 -16.51 17.01
N GLN A 808 -29.19 -15.21 17.05
CA GLN A 808 -30.55 -14.64 17.03
C GLN A 808 -30.47 -13.13 16.80
N THR A 809 -31.04 -12.69 15.68
CA THR A 809 -31.38 -11.28 15.45
C THR A 809 -32.80 -11.11 15.96
N GLU A 810 -33.01 -10.31 17.00
CA GLU A 810 -34.36 -9.91 17.41
C GLU A 810 -34.94 -8.94 16.37
N THR A 811 -35.65 -9.48 15.39
CA THR A 811 -36.59 -8.71 14.57
C THR A 811 -37.93 -8.66 15.29
N VAL A 812 -38.37 -7.45 15.65
CA VAL A 812 -39.73 -7.20 16.14
C VAL A 812 -40.71 -7.47 14.99
N GLU A 813 -41.53 -8.51 15.12
CA GLU A 813 -42.68 -8.72 14.24
C GLU A 813 -43.85 -7.81 14.64
N VAL A 814 -44.53 -7.26 13.65
CA VAL A 814 -45.83 -6.62 13.78
C VAL A 814 -46.85 -7.55 13.12
N GLU A 815 -47.91 -7.89 13.85
CA GLU A 815 -48.94 -8.83 13.41
C GLU A 815 -49.70 -8.36 12.16
N ALA A 816 -49.96 -9.29 11.23
CA ALA A 816 -51.09 -9.23 10.32
C ALA A 816 -51.56 -10.64 9.93
N THR A 817 -52.88 -10.83 9.86
CA THR A 817 -53.57 -12.14 9.90
C THR A 817 -53.77 -12.83 8.55
N ASN A 818 -53.47 -14.14 8.53
CA ASN A 818 -54.18 -15.29 7.93
C ASN A 818 -55.05 -15.20 6.64
N SER A 819 -54.92 -16.32 5.89
CA SER A 819 -55.87 -17.03 4.99
C SER A 819 -55.58 -16.94 3.48
N GLY A 820 -55.63 -18.02 2.69
CA GLY A 820 -55.78 -19.46 3.00
C GLY A 820 -56.02 -20.31 1.73
N ASN A 821 -55.72 -21.63 1.77
CA ASN A 821 -56.17 -22.70 0.85
C ASN A 821 -55.65 -22.68 -0.63
N GLU A 822 -55.39 -23.79 -1.35
CA GLU A 822 -55.23 -25.23 -1.04
C GLU A 822 -54.69 -26.04 -2.27
N VAL A 823 -54.26 -27.30 -2.06
CA VAL A 823 -54.19 -28.45 -3.03
C VAL A 823 -52.97 -28.62 -4.01
N LEU A 824 -52.01 -29.44 -3.55
CA LEU A 824 -51.37 -30.65 -4.13
C LEU A 824 -50.58 -30.74 -5.48
N SER A 825 -49.30 -31.16 -5.33
CA SER A 825 -48.53 -32.19 -6.10
C SER A 825 -48.11 -31.89 -7.57
N SER A 826 -46.93 -32.24 -8.09
CA SER A 826 -45.88 -33.23 -7.72
C SER A 826 -44.50 -32.84 -8.30
N GLY A 827 -43.37 -33.28 -7.70
CA GLY A 827 -42.04 -33.21 -8.35
C GLY A 827 -40.84 -33.07 -7.40
N THR A 828 -40.19 -34.19 -7.08
CA THR A 828 -39.05 -34.32 -6.14
C THR A 828 -37.77 -33.59 -6.58
N TYR A 829 -37.06 -32.97 -5.64
CA TYR A 829 -35.61 -33.10 -5.39
C TYR A 829 -35.21 -32.31 -4.13
N ASP A 830 -34.68 -32.99 -3.12
CA ASP A 830 -34.28 -32.34 -1.86
C ASP A 830 -33.02 -31.49 -1.99
N GLN A 831 -33.02 -30.42 -1.21
CA GLN A 831 -32.01 -29.38 -1.17
C GLN A 831 -31.33 -29.42 0.20
N ASP A 832 -30.02 -29.64 0.26
CA ASP A 832 -29.27 -29.29 1.46
C ASP A 832 -27.91 -28.68 1.13
N SER A 833 -27.76 -27.40 1.50
CA SER A 833 -26.59 -26.59 1.18
C SER A 833 -25.86 -26.22 2.46
N CYS A 834 -24.72 -26.86 2.74
CA CYS A 834 -23.90 -26.52 3.89
C CYS A 834 -22.54 -25.94 3.46
N LYS A 835 -22.16 -24.84 4.12
CA LYS A 835 -21.08 -23.93 3.68
C LYS A 835 -19.72 -24.42 4.17
N THR A 836 -18.81 -24.75 3.24
CA THR A 836 -17.40 -24.98 3.54
C THR A 836 -16.61 -23.67 3.58
N ALA A 837 -15.78 -23.50 4.61
CA ALA A 837 -14.75 -22.47 4.67
C ALA A 837 -13.41 -23.07 4.18
N PRO A 838 -12.58 -22.32 3.43
CA PRO A 838 -11.30 -22.83 2.94
C PRO A 838 -10.20 -22.68 4.01
N SER A 839 -9.57 -23.80 4.36
CA SER A 839 -8.33 -23.84 5.16
C SER A 839 -7.12 -23.47 4.30
N ASN A 840 -6.40 -22.41 4.68
CA ASN A 840 -5.10 -22.07 4.12
C ASN A 840 -4.00 -22.52 5.09
N LEU A 841 -3.12 -23.44 4.67
CA LEU A 841 -1.80 -23.64 5.27
C LEU A 841 -0.88 -24.28 4.22
N ALA A 842 -0.04 -23.46 3.60
CA ALA A 842 1.07 -23.89 2.77
C ALA A 842 2.33 -23.37 3.43
N VAL A 843 3.19 -24.28 3.92
CA VAL A 843 4.46 -23.94 4.56
C VAL A 843 5.58 -24.13 3.55
N VAL A 844 6.43 -23.11 3.43
CA VAL A 844 7.66 -23.15 2.64
C VAL A 844 8.64 -24.11 3.30
N ALA A 845 9.20 -25.04 2.52
CA ALA A 845 10.27 -25.91 2.99
C ALA A 845 11.60 -25.14 2.95
N ASP A 846 12.13 -24.78 4.12
CA ASP A 846 13.54 -24.44 4.28
C ASP A 846 14.25 -25.60 4.98
N GLN A 847 15.27 -26.18 4.30
CA GLN A 847 16.14 -27.22 4.84
C GLN A 847 17.46 -26.58 5.24
N GLY A 848 17.55 -26.11 6.49
CA GLY A 848 18.75 -25.56 7.10
C GLY A 848 18.60 -25.37 8.60
N ASP A 849 19.70 -25.53 9.33
CA ASP A 849 19.88 -25.17 10.75
C ASP A 849 18.95 -25.82 11.80
N LEU A 850 19.21 -27.10 12.11
CA LEU A 850 18.61 -27.80 13.27
C LEU A 850 19.59 -28.09 14.42
N ASN A 851 20.77 -27.45 14.44
CA ASN A 851 21.83 -27.74 15.41
C ASN A 851 22.01 -26.71 16.55
N ASN A 852 21.16 -25.68 16.68
CA ASN A 852 21.34 -24.67 17.74
C ASN A 852 20.08 -23.90 18.19
N ILE A 853 19.01 -24.60 18.60
CA ILE A 853 17.83 -23.98 19.23
C ILE A 853 17.43 -24.76 20.50
N ASN A 854 17.13 -24.02 21.57
CA ASN A 854 16.84 -24.51 22.92
C ASN A 854 15.70 -25.55 22.95
N GLY A 855 16.05 -26.84 23.09
CA GLY A 855 15.26 -27.95 22.54
C GLY A 855 14.09 -28.48 23.38
N SER A 856 13.92 -28.09 24.64
CA SER A 856 12.92 -28.72 25.53
C SER A 856 11.47 -28.24 25.28
N LYS A 857 11.26 -26.96 24.97
CA LYS A 857 9.91 -26.38 24.90
C LYS A 857 9.20 -26.59 23.56
N LEU A 858 9.96 -26.66 22.45
CA LEU A 858 9.43 -26.99 21.12
C LEU A 858 8.95 -28.44 21.02
N ARG A 859 9.66 -29.39 21.66
CA ARG A 859 9.31 -30.82 21.62
C ARG A 859 7.96 -31.14 22.28
N VAL A 860 7.55 -30.38 23.30
CA VAL A 860 6.24 -30.55 23.97
C VAL A 860 5.08 -30.08 23.08
N ASN A 861 5.25 -28.98 22.33
CA ASN A 861 4.21 -28.51 21.40
C ASN A 861 3.95 -29.53 20.29
N TYR A 862 5.00 -30.11 19.69
CA TYR A 862 4.86 -31.17 18.69
C TYR A 862 4.07 -32.38 19.22
N PHE A 863 4.29 -32.77 20.48
CA PHE A 863 3.52 -33.87 21.08
C PHE A 863 2.02 -33.55 21.17
N GLN A 864 1.68 -32.30 21.49
CA GLN A 864 0.28 -31.86 21.55
C GLN A 864 -0.37 -31.79 20.16
N GLU A 865 0.38 -31.40 19.12
CA GLU A 865 -0.07 -31.40 17.72
C GLU A 865 -0.44 -32.80 17.24
N ILE A 866 0.36 -33.84 17.56
CA ILE A 866 0.05 -35.24 17.22
C ILE A 866 -1.36 -35.64 17.69
N PHE A 867 -1.73 -35.30 18.93
CA PHE A 867 -3.04 -35.69 19.47
C PHE A 867 -4.21 -34.89 18.93
N GLU A 868 -4.01 -33.62 18.55
CA GLU A 868 -5.08 -32.86 17.89
C GLU A 868 -5.27 -33.34 16.43
N ASP A 869 -4.20 -33.75 15.73
CA ASP A 869 -4.29 -34.42 14.42
C ASP A 869 -5.01 -35.78 14.50
N LEU A 870 -4.69 -36.62 15.49
CA LEU A 870 -5.39 -37.91 15.73
C LEU A 870 -6.88 -37.72 16.07
N LYS A 871 -7.24 -36.62 16.72
CA LYS A 871 -8.61 -36.29 17.14
C LYS A 871 -9.48 -35.79 15.98
N LEU A 872 -8.88 -35.19 14.95
CA LEU A 872 -9.55 -34.91 13.68
C LEU A 872 -9.98 -36.20 12.96
N LEU A 873 -9.18 -37.27 13.09
CA LEU A 873 -9.46 -38.60 12.52
C LEU A 873 -10.66 -39.31 13.18
N GLU A 874 -10.84 -39.16 14.49
CA GLU A 874 -11.99 -39.76 15.19
C GLU A 874 -13.33 -39.08 14.81
N CYS A 875 -13.31 -37.77 14.52
CA CYS A 875 -14.50 -36.92 14.31
C CYS A 875 -15.31 -37.16 13.02
N GLY A 876 -14.98 -38.16 12.19
CA GLY A 876 -15.93 -38.75 11.23
C GLY A 876 -16.42 -37.86 10.08
N LYS A 877 -15.58 -36.95 9.57
CA LYS A 877 -15.89 -36.17 8.35
C LYS A 877 -15.58 -36.95 7.06
N ASP A 878 -16.16 -36.46 5.95
CA ASP A 878 -16.15 -37.07 4.60
C ASP A 878 -14.78 -37.66 4.18
N PRO A 879 -14.69 -38.96 3.81
CA PRO A 879 -13.45 -39.62 3.39
C PRO A 879 -12.65 -38.91 2.30
N ARG A 880 -13.28 -38.10 1.44
CA ARG A 880 -12.55 -37.33 0.41
C ARG A 880 -11.68 -36.22 0.97
N SER A 881 -12.02 -35.70 2.15
CA SER A 881 -11.19 -34.67 2.82
C SER A 881 -9.96 -35.25 3.51
N PHE A 882 -9.98 -36.55 3.83
CA PHE A 882 -8.90 -37.29 4.47
C PHE A 882 -7.75 -37.59 3.49
N LEU A 883 -8.08 -38.08 2.28
CA LEU A 883 -7.13 -38.49 1.24
C LEU A 883 -6.13 -37.38 0.85
N SER A 884 -6.53 -36.11 0.84
CA SER A 884 -5.66 -35.00 0.39
C SER A 884 -4.47 -34.68 1.31
N ASN A 885 -4.46 -35.16 2.57
CA ASN A 885 -3.44 -34.81 3.57
C ASN A 885 -2.61 -36.00 4.08
N VAL A 886 -2.87 -37.23 3.62
CA VAL A 886 -2.25 -38.47 4.15
C VAL A 886 -0.73 -38.42 4.14
N GLN A 887 -0.12 -37.95 3.05
CA GLN A 887 1.34 -37.89 2.91
C GLN A 887 2.01 -36.92 3.90
N ILE A 888 1.35 -35.80 4.22
CA ILE A 888 1.85 -34.81 5.19
C ILE A 888 1.77 -35.40 6.61
N MET A 889 0.65 -36.05 6.92
CA MET A 889 0.42 -36.72 8.19
C MET A 889 1.41 -37.88 8.43
N LYS A 890 1.70 -38.69 7.40
CA LYS A 890 2.71 -39.76 7.44
C LYS A 890 4.10 -39.22 7.85
N VAL A 891 4.57 -38.17 7.19
CA VAL A 891 5.89 -37.56 7.47
C VAL A 891 5.96 -37.01 8.90
N ASN A 892 4.86 -36.51 9.46
CA ASN A 892 4.81 -36.07 10.86
C ASN A 892 4.79 -37.26 11.84
N LEU A 893 4.10 -38.35 11.49
CA LEU A 893 4.04 -39.57 12.31
C LEU A 893 5.40 -40.28 12.38
N GLU A 894 6.12 -40.40 11.26
CA GLU A 894 7.47 -40.99 11.20
C GLU A 894 8.50 -40.19 12.02
N LYS A 895 8.47 -38.85 11.93
CA LYS A 895 9.27 -37.97 12.80
C LYS A 895 8.95 -38.18 14.28
N SER A 896 7.69 -38.44 14.61
CA SER A 896 7.23 -38.66 15.99
C SER A 896 7.71 -40.00 16.54
N ILE A 897 7.62 -41.08 15.74
CA ILE A 897 8.16 -42.40 16.07
C ILE A 897 9.66 -42.29 16.34
N HIS A 898 10.41 -41.61 15.46
CA HIS A 898 11.84 -41.39 15.65
C HIS A 898 12.11 -40.62 16.94
N LEU A 899 11.42 -39.51 17.20
CA LEU A 899 11.64 -38.68 18.39
C LEU A 899 11.42 -39.47 19.70
N VAL A 900 10.30 -40.20 19.81
CA VAL A 900 9.99 -40.99 21.01
C VAL A 900 11.00 -42.14 21.18
N SER A 901 11.39 -42.80 20.09
CA SER A 901 12.40 -43.87 20.10
C SER A 901 13.78 -43.37 20.52
N THR A 902 14.21 -42.20 20.03
CA THR A 902 15.46 -41.56 20.43
C THR A 902 15.46 -41.24 21.93
N VAL A 903 14.41 -40.57 22.42
CA VAL A 903 14.28 -40.23 23.85
C VAL A 903 14.29 -41.47 24.74
N LYS A 904 13.64 -42.57 24.32
CA LYS A 904 13.70 -43.86 25.03
C LYS A 904 15.13 -44.40 25.10
N SER A 905 15.84 -44.45 23.97
CA SER A 905 17.22 -44.95 23.91
C SER A 905 18.18 -44.13 24.78
N GLU A 906 18.09 -42.80 24.73
CA GLU A 906 18.90 -41.90 25.57
C GLU A 906 18.53 -42.00 27.07
N CYS A 907 17.30 -42.35 27.42
CA CYS A 907 16.91 -42.56 28.82
C CYS A 907 17.41 -43.91 29.38
N LEU A 908 17.41 -44.96 28.56
CA LEU A 908 18.01 -46.26 28.89
C LEU A 908 19.54 -46.16 29.05
N GLN A 909 20.20 -45.28 28.28
CA GLN A 909 21.65 -45.09 28.36
C GLN A 909 22.12 -44.33 29.61
N ASN A 910 21.25 -43.49 30.20
CA ASN A 910 21.64 -42.46 31.17
C ASN A 910 21.17 -42.70 32.63
N THR A 911 20.61 -43.87 32.95
CA THR A 911 20.14 -44.14 34.33
C THR A 911 20.53 -45.53 34.82
N ILE A 912 21.37 -45.56 35.87
CA ILE A 912 21.43 -46.68 36.81
C ILE A 912 20.30 -46.45 37.82
N ASP A 913 19.44 -47.47 37.93
CA ASP A 913 18.33 -47.64 38.87
C ASP A 913 17.12 -46.67 38.77
N ASN A 914 15.94 -47.30 38.74
CA ASN A 914 14.60 -46.74 39.01
C ASN A 914 13.86 -46.00 37.86
N VAL A 915 13.86 -46.58 36.66
CA VAL A 915 12.75 -46.41 35.70
C VAL A 915 11.74 -47.54 35.93
N ASP A 916 10.46 -47.19 36.14
CA ASP A 916 9.38 -48.18 36.34
C ASP A 916 9.17 -48.98 35.06
N GLU A 917 9.25 -50.31 35.16
CA GLU A 917 9.25 -51.23 34.01
C GLU A 917 7.95 -51.12 33.20
N ASN A 918 6.83 -50.85 33.88
CA ASN A 918 5.52 -50.61 33.26
C ASN A 918 5.50 -49.33 32.40
N LEU A 919 6.28 -48.29 32.74
CA LEU A 919 6.34 -47.04 31.97
C LEU A 919 7.04 -47.23 30.62
N LEU A 920 8.07 -48.08 30.58
CA LEU A 920 8.76 -48.42 29.33
C LEU A 920 7.87 -49.26 28.42
N GLU A 921 7.11 -50.21 28.98
CA GLU A 921 6.16 -51.06 28.23
C GLU A 921 4.96 -50.26 27.68
N GLU A 922 4.47 -49.24 28.40
CA GLU A 922 3.40 -48.36 27.89
C GLU A 922 3.90 -47.41 26.78
N VAL A 923 5.17 -46.97 26.84
CA VAL A 923 5.82 -46.21 25.75
C VAL A 923 6.11 -47.09 24.54
N ASP A 924 6.55 -48.34 24.72
CA ASP A 924 6.73 -49.29 23.63
C ASP A 924 5.40 -49.61 22.93
N SER A 925 4.35 -49.85 23.71
CA SER A 925 2.99 -50.00 23.19
C SER A 925 2.55 -48.80 22.33
N MET A 926 2.92 -47.57 22.73
CA MET A 926 2.63 -46.37 21.95
C MET A 926 3.44 -46.30 20.65
N VAL A 927 4.74 -46.63 20.69
CA VAL A 927 5.60 -46.62 19.50
C VAL A 927 5.13 -47.66 18.48
N ASP A 928 4.74 -48.85 18.94
CA ASP A 928 4.18 -49.90 18.09
C ASP A 928 2.80 -49.52 17.51
N GLU A 929 1.91 -48.92 18.32
CA GLU A 929 0.60 -48.42 17.84
C GLU A 929 0.77 -47.28 16.81
N LEU A 930 1.75 -46.39 16.99
CA LEU A 930 2.10 -45.34 16.01
C LEU A 930 2.73 -45.93 14.74
N ALA A 931 3.62 -46.91 14.85
CA ALA A 931 4.23 -47.59 13.70
C ALA A 931 3.18 -48.37 12.89
N GLN A 932 2.25 -49.06 13.54
CA GLN A 932 1.10 -49.71 12.91
C GLN A 932 0.19 -48.71 12.21
N LEU A 933 -0.05 -47.53 12.82
CA LEU A 933 -0.80 -46.45 12.19
C LEU A 933 -0.06 -45.90 10.96
N SER A 934 1.26 -45.72 11.02
CA SER A 934 2.07 -45.30 9.86
C SER A 934 1.98 -46.29 8.71
N ALA A 935 2.12 -47.59 9.00
CA ALA A 935 2.01 -48.65 8.01
C ALA A 935 0.59 -48.78 7.41
N ALA A 936 -0.45 -48.57 8.22
CA ALA A 936 -1.84 -48.56 7.75
C ALA A 936 -2.16 -47.38 6.82
N LEU A 937 -1.38 -46.30 6.90
CA LEU A 937 -1.45 -45.14 6.01
C LEU A 937 -0.56 -45.27 4.76
N ASP A 938 0.27 -46.32 4.65
CA ASP A 938 1.24 -46.52 3.55
C ASP A 938 0.70 -47.40 2.41
N VAL A 939 -0.63 -47.49 2.27
CA VAL A 939 -1.33 -48.40 1.36
C VAL A 939 -2.04 -47.61 0.28
N SER A 940 -2.23 -48.21 -0.92
CA SER A 940 -2.77 -47.51 -2.08
C SER A 940 -4.20 -46.95 -1.86
N GLU A 941 -4.58 -45.86 -2.54
CA GLU A 941 -5.87 -45.16 -2.31
C GLU A 941 -7.12 -46.09 -2.25
N PRO A 942 -7.26 -47.15 -3.09
CA PRO A 942 -8.39 -48.08 -3.00
C PRO A 942 -8.39 -48.94 -1.73
N GLU A 943 -7.22 -49.25 -1.18
CA GLU A 943 -7.03 -50.13 -0.02
C GLU A 943 -7.09 -49.35 1.30
N LEU A 944 -6.69 -48.07 1.29
CA LEU A 944 -6.81 -47.15 2.42
C LEU A 944 -8.26 -47.07 2.94
N GLY A 945 -9.24 -47.09 2.04
CA GLY A 945 -10.67 -47.12 2.38
C GLY A 945 -11.10 -48.35 3.19
N ASN A 946 -10.50 -49.51 2.94
CA ASN A 946 -10.77 -50.74 3.70
C ASN A 946 -10.10 -50.70 5.09
N ASN A 947 -8.95 -50.03 5.22
CA ASN A 947 -8.24 -49.88 6.49
C ASN A 947 -8.81 -48.81 7.42
N MET A 948 -9.78 -48.00 6.98
CA MET A 948 -10.36 -46.90 7.79
C MET A 948 -10.92 -47.31 9.15
N SER A 949 -11.42 -48.55 9.30
CA SER A 949 -11.85 -49.09 10.60
C SER A 949 -10.67 -49.31 11.53
N THR A 950 -9.59 -49.91 11.02
CA THR A 950 -8.34 -50.19 11.74
C THR A 950 -7.64 -48.90 12.14
N ILE A 951 -7.55 -47.94 11.21
CA ILE A 951 -6.99 -46.60 11.43
C ILE A 951 -7.75 -45.88 12.55
N ARG A 952 -9.08 -45.81 12.48
CA ARG A 952 -9.92 -45.18 13.52
C ARG A 952 -9.72 -45.83 14.89
N GLU A 953 -9.65 -47.15 14.93
CA GLU A 953 -9.47 -47.91 16.18
C GLU A 953 -8.07 -47.70 16.79
N LEU A 954 -7.01 -47.63 15.96
CA LEU A 954 -5.66 -47.26 16.40
C LEU A 954 -5.61 -45.82 16.95
N CYS A 955 -6.20 -44.85 16.24
CA CYS A 955 -6.28 -43.46 16.73
C CYS A 955 -7.01 -43.38 18.06
N LYS A 956 -8.12 -44.11 18.22
CA LYS A 956 -8.89 -44.15 19.47
C LYS A 956 -8.11 -44.78 20.63
N ARG A 957 -7.35 -45.85 20.39
CA ARG A 957 -6.46 -46.44 21.40
C ARG A 957 -5.37 -45.46 21.83
N LEU A 958 -4.66 -44.85 20.88
CA LEU A 958 -3.66 -43.82 21.15
C LEU A 958 -4.24 -42.65 21.95
N LEU A 959 -5.39 -42.10 21.53
CA LEU A 959 -6.10 -41.03 22.24
C LEU A 959 -6.52 -41.45 23.66
N SER A 960 -6.91 -42.71 23.88
CA SER A 960 -7.29 -43.22 25.20
C SER A 960 -6.10 -43.37 26.16
N ARG A 961 -4.89 -43.62 25.65
CA ARG A 961 -3.65 -43.70 26.45
C ARG A 961 -3.04 -42.31 26.76
N ARG A 962 -3.47 -41.25 26.06
CA ARG A 962 -2.97 -39.87 26.26
C ARG A 962 -2.88 -39.43 27.74
N PRO A 963 -3.89 -39.65 28.61
CA PRO A 963 -3.84 -39.17 30.01
C PRO A 963 -2.70 -39.78 30.83
N ASN A 964 -2.27 -41.00 30.49
CA ASN A 964 -1.13 -41.66 31.13
C ASN A 964 0.18 -41.15 30.51
N LEU A 965 0.29 -41.15 29.19
CA LEU A 965 1.52 -40.87 28.43
C LEU A 965 1.96 -39.40 28.46
N GLU A 966 1.01 -38.45 28.47
CA GLU A 966 1.28 -37.01 28.44
C GLU A 966 2.13 -36.51 29.63
N PRO A 967 1.85 -36.85 30.90
CA PRO A 967 2.74 -36.53 32.03
C PRO A 967 4.06 -37.31 32.00
N ILE A 968 4.09 -38.56 31.51
CA ILE A 968 5.30 -39.39 31.43
C ILE A 968 6.31 -38.77 30.45
N LEU A 969 5.86 -38.52 29.22
CA LEU A 969 6.73 -37.96 28.17
C LEU A 969 7.12 -36.52 28.48
N SER A 970 6.21 -35.71 29.04
CA SER A 970 6.55 -34.36 29.53
C SER A 970 7.68 -34.38 30.57
N LYS A 971 7.73 -35.40 31.44
CA LYS A 971 8.79 -35.58 32.44
C LYS A 971 10.12 -36.03 31.79
N LEU A 972 10.07 -36.95 30.84
CA LEU A 972 11.25 -37.42 30.08
C LEU A 972 11.89 -36.29 29.25
N PHE A 973 11.08 -35.51 28.53
CA PHE A 973 11.54 -34.32 27.81
C PHE A 973 12.10 -33.23 28.73
N PHE A 974 11.62 -33.14 29.99
CA PHE A 974 12.18 -32.24 30.99
C PHE A 974 13.55 -32.72 31.49
N GLN A 975 13.72 -34.01 31.78
CA GLN A 975 14.97 -34.56 32.34
C GLN A 975 16.17 -34.36 31.39
N GLN A 976 15.99 -34.58 30.08
CA GLN A 976 17.03 -34.29 29.07
C GLN A 976 17.51 -32.83 29.09
N GLY A 977 16.61 -31.87 29.30
CA GLY A 977 16.94 -30.45 29.34
C GLY A 977 17.84 -30.06 30.52
N THR A 978 17.93 -30.90 31.56
CA THR A 978 18.78 -30.68 32.74
C THR A 978 20.18 -31.27 32.58
N ASN A 979 20.32 -32.46 32.00
CA ASN A 979 21.64 -33.14 31.93
C ASN A 979 22.62 -32.40 31.00
N LEU A 980 22.13 -31.87 29.87
CA LEU A 980 22.91 -31.06 28.92
C LEU A 980 23.51 -29.77 29.53
N VAL A 981 22.97 -29.29 30.66
CA VAL A 981 23.48 -28.08 31.35
C VAL A 981 24.62 -28.42 32.33
N VAL A 982 24.74 -29.68 32.76
CA VAL A 982 25.72 -30.11 33.78
C VAL A 982 27.06 -30.53 33.14
N GLU A 983 27.06 -31.10 31.94
CA GLU A 983 28.29 -31.57 31.28
C GLU A 983 29.18 -30.45 30.72
N THR A 984 28.66 -29.24 30.52
CA THR A 984 29.46 -28.10 30.03
C THR A 984 30.23 -27.34 31.12
N SER A 985 30.22 -27.79 32.38
CA SER A 985 30.96 -27.15 33.48
C SER A 985 31.89 -28.11 34.24
N GLY A 986 32.97 -28.56 33.59
CA GLY A 986 34.15 -29.03 34.28
C GLY A 986 34.98 -30.11 33.57
N ASN A 987 36.12 -29.72 32.97
CA ASN A 987 37.44 -30.18 33.44
C ASN A 987 38.60 -29.56 32.64
N ILE A 988 39.75 -29.42 33.32
CA ILE A 988 41.03 -28.93 32.80
C ILE A 988 41.99 -30.11 32.71
N SER A 989 42.74 -30.27 31.60
CA SER A 989 44.16 -30.68 31.61
C SER A 989 44.77 -30.81 30.20
N ASN A 990 45.93 -30.16 29.99
CA ASN A 990 47.19 -30.60 29.35
C ASN A 990 47.16 -31.46 28.06
N GLU A 991 48.13 -31.43 27.13
CA GLU A 991 49.50 -30.89 27.01
C GLU A 991 49.81 -30.79 25.47
N GLN A 992 50.66 -29.93 24.91
CA GLN A 992 52.14 -30.03 24.94
C GLN A 992 52.83 -28.79 24.31
N GLN A 993 54.12 -28.65 24.62
CA GLN A 993 55.11 -27.60 24.23
C GLN A 993 55.33 -27.42 22.70
N CYS A 994 55.90 -26.31 22.19
CA CYS A 994 57.28 -25.84 22.46
C CYS A 994 57.51 -24.32 22.65
N ASP A 995 58.56 -24.04 23.42
CA ASP A 995 59.10 -22.75 23.85
C ASP A 995 59.79 -21.91 22.75
N VAL A 996 59.78 -20.58 22.92
CA VAL A 996 61.00 -19.75 23.13
C VAL A 996 60.66 -18.60 24.10
N LYS A 997 61.49 -18.40 25.13
CA LYS A 997 61.49 -17.22 26.04
C LYS A 997 62.50 -16.17 25.51
N ASP A 998 62.33 -14.87 25.75
CA ASP A 998 62.98 -14.25 26.91
C ASP A 998 62.39 -12.88 27.35
N SER A 999 62.04 -12.83 28.64
CA SER A 999 62.48 -11.91 29.72
C SER A 999 63.47 -10.77 29.39
N ASP A 1000 63.57 -9.63 30.10
CA ASP A 1000 62.81 -9.08 31.25
C ASP A 1000 63.16 -7.59 31.56
N SER A 1001 62.36 -6.96 32.43
CA SER A 1001 62.76 -5.94 33.44
C SER A 1001 63.26 -4.50 33.10
N LYS A 1002 62.47 -3.51 33.58
CA LYS A 1002 62.81 -2.33 34.43
C LYS A 1002 64.20 -1.63 34.32
N ALA A 1003 64.21 -0.30 34.09
CA ALA A 1003 64.31 0.74 35.16
C ALA A 1003 64.80 2.16 34.72
N LYS A 1004 64.12 3.19 35.24
CA LYS A 1004 64.59 4.53 35.75
C LYS A 1004 65.45 5.55 34.94
N GLU A 1005 65.03 6.81 35.14
CA GLU A 1005 65.81 8.07 35.34
C GLU A 1005 66.35 8.91 34.15
N ASN A 1006 65.81 10.14 34.03
CA ASN A 1006 66.44 11.47 33.86
C ASN A 1006 67.96 11.52 33.57
N SER A 1007 68.52 12.42 32.72
CA SER A 1007 68.03 13.68 32.12
C SER A 1007 68.99 14.26 31.04
N SER A 1008 68.55 15.37 30.40
CA SER A 1008 69.34 16.45 29.75
C SER A 1008 69.90 16.33 28.31
N ALA A 1009 69.44 17.29 27.49
CA ALA A 1009 70.16 18.14 26.53
C ALA A 1009 70.95 17.56 25.33
N ASP A 1010 70.43 17.81 24.11
CA ASP A 1010 71.01 18.66 23.04
C ASP A 1010 69.91 18.84 21.96
N VAL A 1011 69.56 19.99 21.35
CA VAL A 1011 70.21 21.22 20.88
C VAL A 1011 70.69 21.16 19.42
N ALA A 1012 70.11 22.07 18.61
CA ALA A 1012 70.64 22.64 17.35
C ALA A 1012 70.64 21.76 16.07
N SER A 1013 70.44 22.30 14.84
CA SER A 1013 70.03 23.66 14.45
C SER A 1013 69.73 23.79 12.93
N VAL A 1014 69.26 25.00 12.56
CA VAL A 1014 69.39 25.72 11.27
C VAL A 1014 68.21 25.59 10.29
N SER A 1015 67.67 26.67 9.69
CA SER A 1015 67.51 28.09 10.09
C SER A 1015 66.56 28.80 9.12
N ASN A 1016 65.96 29.91 9.54
CA ASN A 1016 65.60 31.09 8.71
C ASN A 1016 64.65 30.93 7.49
N SER A 1017 63.85 31.91 7.08
CA SER A 1017 63.33 33.18 7.64
C SER A 1017 62.34 33.73 6.57
N LYS A 1018 61.46 34.74 6.75
CA LYS A 1018 61.42 35.89 7.68
C LYS A 1018 60.01 36.50 7.59
N ASN A 1019 59.41 36.86 8.74
CA ASN A 1019 58.78 38.16 9.09
C ASN A 1019 57.72 38.82 8.15
N ARG A 1020 56.68 39.57 8.58
CA ARG A 1020 56.12 40.10 9.87
C ARG A 1020 54.75 40.80 9.52
N ARG A 1021 53.90 41.42 10.37
CA ARG A 1021 53.94 41.85 11.79
C ARG A 1021 52.51 42.03 12.40
N GLU A 1022 52.43 42.04 13.74
CA GLU A 1022 51.61 42.84 14.71
C GLU A 1022 50.38 43.64 14.19
N THR A 1023 49.14 43.52 14.72
CA THR A 1023 48.53 43.72 16.07
C THR A 1023 48.08 45.14 16.48
N GLU A 1024 46.89 45.16 17.11
CA GLU A 1024 46.43 46.00 18.24
C GLU A 1024 45.75 47.40 18.10
N ASN A 1025 44.58 47.47 18.77
CA ASN A 1025 44.09 48.51 19.70
C ASN A 1025 44.10 50.01 19.35
N LYS A 1026 42.89 50.59 19.21
CA LYS A 1026 42.28 51.54 20.19
C LYS A 1026 40.91 52.08 19.70
N GLY A 1027 39.98 52.30 20.62
CA GLY A 1027 38.64 52.84 20.32
C GLY A 1027 38.46 54.34 20.59
N LYS A 1028 37.27 54.86 20.28
CA LYS A 1028 36.67 56.08 20.84
C LYS A 1028 35.16 56.09 20.56
N GLY A 1029 34.36 56.49 21.56
CA GLY A 1029 32.89 56.55 21.47
C GLY A 1029 32.34 57.93 21.11
N ASN A 1030 31.06 58.13 21.44
CA ASN A 1030 30.18 59.29 21.12
C ASN A 1030 29.70 59.33 19.65
N LYS A 1031 28.45 59.71 19.35
CA LYS A 1031 27.42 60.42 20.16
C LYS A 1031 26.00 60.03 19.72
N SER A 1032 25.07 59.97 20.67
CA SER A 1032 23.63 59.93 20.41
C SER A 1032 23.08 61.27 19.91
N LYS A 1033 22.10 61.29 19.00
CA LYS A 1033 21.07 62.34 18.96
C LYS A 1033 19.76 61.91 18.27
N LYS A 1034 18.64 62.30 18.88
CA LYS A 1034 17.25 62.05 18.45
C LYS A 1034 16.82 62.99 17.32
N ASN A 1035 15.89 62.54 16.47
CA ASN A 1035 14.65 63.27 16.11
C ASN A 1035 13.65 62.29 15.42
N LYS A 1036 12.46 62.07 15.99
CA LYS A 1036 11.15 62.72 15.67
C LYS A 1036 10.64 62.40 14.26
N ARG A 1037 9.59 61.57 14.08
CA ARG A 1037 8.13 61.75 14.35
C ARG A 1037 7.34 62.44 13.22
N GLY A 1038 6.45 61.67 12.59
CA GLY A 1038 5.20 62.08 11.91
C GLY A 1038 4.39 60.81 11.60
N LYS A 1039 3.33 60.46 12.36
CA LYS A 1039 1.89 60.79 12.19
C LYS A 1039 1.32 60.32 10.83
N LYS A 1040 0.37 59.36 10.82
CA LYS A 1040 -1.12 59.50 10.85
C LYS A 1040 -1.65 60.23 9.60
N SER A 1041 -2.74 59.85 8.92
CA SER A 1041 -3.92 58.97 9.16
C SER A 1041 -4.54 58.61 7.77
N GLY A 1042 -5.53 57.74 7.53
CA GLY A 1042 -6.56 57.09 8.34
C GLY A 1042 -7.97 57.65 8.07
N SER A 1043 -8.90 56.84 7.50
CA SER A 1043 -10.39 57.03 7.46
C SER A 1043 -11.01 55.82 6.73
N LYS A 1044 -11.72 54.88 7.37
CA LYS A 1044 -13.15 54.88 7.75
C LYS A 1044 -14.15 54.91 6.56
N ARG A 1045 -14.98 53.86 6.45
CA ARG A 1045 -16.21 53.78 7.25
C ARG A 1045 -16.32 52.42 7.92
#